data_AF-A0A8C6DCA8-F1
#
_entry.id   AF-A0A8C6DCA8-F1
#
_cell.length_a   1.000
_cell.length_b   1.000
_cell.length_c   1.000
_cell.angle_alpha   90.00
_cell.angle_beta   90.00
_cell.angle_gamma   90.00
#
_symmetry.space_group_name_H-M   'P 1'
#
loop_
_entity.id
_entity.type
_entity.pdbx_description
1 polymer ?
#
loop_
_entity_poly.entity_id
_entity_poly.type
_entity_poly.pdbx_seq_one_letter_code
_entity_poly.pdbx_strand_id
1 'polypeptide(L)'
;MVSSGCRMRSLWFIIIIIFLPNTEGFSRAALPFGLVRRELSCEGYSIDLRCPGSDVIMIESANYGRTDDKICDADPFQMENTDCYLPDAFKIMTQRCNNRTQCIVVTGSDVFPDPCPGTYKYLEVQYECVPYIFVCPGTLKAIVDSPCIYEAEQKAGAWCKDPLQAADKIYFMPWTPYRTDTLIEYASLEDFQNSRQTTTYKLPNRVDGTGFVVYDGAVFFNKERTRNIVKFDLRTRIKSGEAIINYANYHDTSPYRWGGKTDIDLAVDENGLWVIYATEQNNGMIVISQLNPYTLRFEATWETVYDKRAASNAFMICGVLYVVRSVYQDNESETGKNAIDYIYNTRLNRGEYVDVPFPNQYQYIAAVDYNPRDNQLYVWNNNFILRYSLEFGPPDPAQVPTTAVTITSSAEMFKTTVSTTSTTSQKGPMSTTVAGSQEGSKGTKAPPAVSTTKIPPVTNIFPLPERFCEALDARGIRWPQTQRGMMVERPCPKGTRGTASYLCVLSTGTWNPKGPDLSNCTSHWVNQLAQKIRSGENAASLANELAKHTKGPVFAGDVSSSVRLMEQLVDILDAQLQELKPSEKDSAGRSYNKAIVDTVDNLLRPEALESWKHMNSSEQAHTATMLLDTLEEGAFVLADNLVEPTRVSMPTENIVLEVAVLSTEGQVQDFKFPLGIKGAGSSIQLSANTVKQNSRNGLAKLVFIIYRSLGQFLSTENATIKLGADFIGRNSTIAVNSHVISVSINKESSRVYLTDPVLFTLPHIDPDNYFNANCSFWNYSERTMMGYWSTQGCKLVDTNKTRTTCACSHLTNFAILMAHREIAYKDGVHELLLTVITWVGIVISLVCLAICIFTFCFFRGLQSDRNTIHKNLCINLFIAEFIFLIGIDKTKYMIACPIFAGLLHFFFLAAFAWMCLEGVQLYLMLVEVFESEYSRKKYYYVAGYLFPATVVGVSAAIDYKSYGTEKACWLHVDNYFIWSFIGPVTFIILLNIIFLVITLCKMVKHSNTLKPDSSRLENIKSWVLGAFALLCLLGLTWSFGLLFINEETIVMAYLFTIFNAFQGVFIFIFHCALQKKVRKEYGKCFRHSYCCGGLPTESPHSSVKASTTRTSARYSSGTQDIH
;
A
#
# COMPACT_ATOMS: atom_id res chain seq x y z
N MET A 1 -47.49 7.21 45.17
CA MET A 1 -48.49 7.88 44.30
C MET A 1 -47.78 8.55 43.14
N VAL A 2 -48.40 8.52 41.95
CA VAL A 2 -48.29 9.48 40.82
C VAL A 2 -46.97 10.27 40.62
N SER A 3 -46.17 9.77 39.67
CA SER A 3 -45.70 10.45 38.45
C SER A 3 -44.85 11.75 38.45
N SER A 4 -43.72 11.64 37.72
CA SER A 4 -43.13 12.63 36.79
C SER A 4 -42.39 13.88 37.27
N GLY A 5 -41.06 13.82 37.10
CA GLY A 5 -40.40 14.64 36.06
C GLY A 5 -39.76 15.96 36.50
N CYS A 6 -38.44 15.95 36.78
CA CYS A 6 -37.70 17.17 37.12
C CYS A 6 -36.24 17.17 36.64
N ARG A 7 -35.80 18.27 36.01
CA ARG A 7 -34.42 18.69 35.66
C ARG A 7 -33.67 17.77 34.67
N MET A 8 -32.90 18.27 33.69
CA MET A 8 -32.02 19.45 33.61
C MET A 8 -30.70 19.32 34.39
N ARG A 9 -29.93 18.25 34.11
CA ARG A 9 -28.45 18.17 34.29
C ARG A 9 -27.90 16.88 33.66
N SER A 10 -27.37 16.94 32.43
CA SER A 10 -26.43 15.96 31.84
C SER A 10 -25.80 16.56 30.56
N LEU A 11 -24.64 16.04 30.13
CA LEU A 11 -23.72 16.48 29.05
C LEU A 11 -22.39 17.15 29.45
N TRP A 12 -21.93 16.93 30.68
CA TRP A 12 -20.50 16.97 31.04
C TRP A 12 -20.21 15.74 31.92
N PHE A 13 -18.99 15.20 31.82
CA PHE A 13 -18.51 13.91 32.37
C PHE A 13 -19.09 12.63 31.72
N ILE A 14 -18.25 11.93 30.95
CA ILE A 14 -17.86 10.51 31.15
C ILE A 14 -16.54 10.28 30.40
N ILE A 15 -15.46 9.99 31.15
CA ILE A 15 -14.20 9.33 30.75
C ILE A 15 -13.72 8.56 32.01
N ILE A 16 -12.87 7.54 31.83
CA ILE A 16 -12.09 6.79 32.85
C ILE A 16 -12.82 5.60 33.51
N ILE A 17 -12.06 4.49 33.70
CA ILE A 17 -12.41 3.18 34.29
C ILE A 17 -13.29 2.33 33.32
N ILE A 18 -12.93 1.09 32.91
CA ILE A 18 -12.34 -0.06 33.63
C ILE A 18 -11.02 -0.58 32.97
N PHE A 19 -10.15 -1.22 33.77
CA PHE A 19 -8.91 -1.91 33.36
C PHE A 19 -8.94 -3.41 33.71
N LEU A 20 -8.41 -4.28 32.82
CA LEU A 20 -7.67 -5.55 33.09
C LEU A 20 -8.37 -6.71 33.86
N PRO A 21 -7.76 -7.91 33.96
CA PRO A 21 -7.09 -8.71 32.92
C PRO A 21 -7.57 -10.19 32.90
N ASN A 22 -7.02 -11.01 32.00
CA ASN A 22 -6.85 -12.46 32.25
C ASN A 22 -5.70 -13.06 31.39
N THR A 23 -5.22 -14.26 31.74
CA THR A 23 -3.83 -14.69 31.49
C THR A 23 -3.64 -16.02 30.75
N GLU A 24 -2.53 -16.07 30.00
CA GLU A 24 -1.71 -17.23 29.59
C GLU A 24 -2.24 -18.33 28.65
N GLY A 25 -1.31 -18.87 27.86
CA GLY A 25 -1.47 -19.95 26.88
C GLY A 25 -0.21 -20.12 26.04
N PHE A 26 0.73 -20.96 26.51
CA PHE A 26 2.08 -21.11 25.93
C PHE A 26 2.21 -22.35 25.02
N SER A 27 3.26 -22.40 24.19
CA SER A 27 3.67 -23.53 23.32
C SER A 27 2.83 -23.72 22.02
N ARG A 28 3.36 -24.32 20.94
CA ARG A 28 4.66 -25.01 20.73
C ARG A 28 5.18 -24.74 19.31
N ALA A 29 6.49 -24.89 19.09
CA ALA A 29 7.12 -24.66 17.79
C ALA A 29 6.79 -25.75 16.75
N ALA A 30 6.81 -25.37 15.47
CA ALA A 30 6.95 -26.29 14.35
C ALA A 30 8.43 -26.40 13.95
N LEU A 31 8.85 -27.55 13.44
CA LEU A 31 10.19 -27.79 12.91
C LEU A 31 10.32 -27.22 11.48
N PRO A 32 11.53 -26.84 11.03
CA PRO A 32 11.75 -26.41 9.64
C PRO A 32 11.62 -27.58 8.66
N PHE A 33 11.21 -27.26 7.43
CA PHE A 33 11.29 -28.14 6.26
C PHE A 33 12.72 -28.12 5.67
N GLY A 34 13.02 -29.08 4.79
CA GLY A 34 14.32 -29.21 4.12
C GLY A 34 15.29 -30.10 4.90
N LEU A 35 15.40 -31.37 4.49
CA LEU A 35 16.43 -32.29 4.97
C LEU A 35 16.94 -33.08 3.76
N VAL A 36 17.99 -32.53 3.15
CA VAL A 36 18.67 -33.07 1.97
C VAL A 36 19.04 -34.54 2.19
N ARG A 37 18.59 -35.38 1.25
CA ARG A 37 18.89 -36.82 1.19
C ARG A 37 20.02 -37.05 0.21
N ARG A 38 20.86 -38.05 0.47
CA ARG A 38 21.98 -38.46 -0.39
C ARG A 38 21.86 -39.94 -0.70
N GLU A 39 21.69 -40.25 -1.98
CA GLU A 39 21.56 -41.61 -2.51
C GLU A 39 22.75 -41.89 -3.45
N LEU A 40 23.24 -43.13 -3.52
CA LEU A 40 24.42 -43.48 -4.30
C LEU A 40 24.28 -44.87 -4.94
N SER A 41 24.78 -45.02 -6.17
CA SER A 41 24.72 -46.26 -6.95
C SER A 41 25.98 -46.43 -7.81
N CYS A 42 26.54 -47.63 -7.89
CA CYS A 42 27.75 -47.92 -8.67
C CYS A 42 27.44 -48.16 -10.16
N GLU A 43 28.42 -47.97 -11.04
CA GLU A 43 28.30 -48.27 -12.48
C GLU A 43 27.90 -49.74 -12.72
N GLY A 44 26.77 -49.93 -13.41
CA GLY A 44 26.09 -51.21 -13.62
C GLY A 44 24.81 -51.43 -12.78
N TYR A 45 24.58 -50.62 -11.74
CA TYR A 45 23.42 -50.76 -10.82
C TYR A 45 22.35 -49.69 -11.07
N SER A 46 21.18 -49.82 -10.46
CA SER A 46 20.15 -48.77 -10.44
C SER A 46 20.20 -47.93 -9.15
N ILE A 47 19.69 -46.72 -9.23
CA ILE A 47 19.39 -45.83 -8.11
C ILE A 47 17.86 -45.69 -8.00
N ASP A 48 17.31 -45.63 -6.78
CA ASP A 48 15.87 -45.59 -6.53
C ASP A 48 15.55 -44.48 -5.52
N LEU A 49 15.25 -43.30 -6.05
CA LEU A 49 14.95 -42.10 -5.29
C LEU A 49 13.47 -42.13 -4.88
N ARG A 50 13.18 -41.91 -3.60
CA ARG A 50 11.80 -42.00 -3.05
C ARG A 50 11.47 -40.84 -2.10
N CYS A 51 10.26 -40.33 -2.22
CA CYS A 51 9.68 -39.32 -1.32
C CYS A 51 8.45 -39.84 -0.56
N PRO A 52 8.18 -39.30 0.65
CA PRO A 52 7.09 -39.77 1.50
C PRO A 52 5.76 -39.12 1.12
N GLY A 53 4.66 -39.87 1.17
CA GLY A 53 3.31 -39.33 0.97
C GLY A 53 3.11 -38.77 -0.44
N SER A 54 2.77 -37.48 -0.53
CA SER A 54 2.49 -36.73 -1.75
C SER A 54 3.67 -35.84 -2.20
N ASP A 55 4.78 -35.80 -1.44
CA ASP A 55 5.98 -35.04 -1.78
C ASP A 55 6.66 -35.60 -3.06
N VAL A 56 7.21 -34.71 -3.86
CA VAL A 56 7.98 -35.04 -5.07
C VAL A 56 9.46 -34.75 -4.92
N ILE A 57 10.26 -35.54 -5.64
CA ILE A 57 11.71 -35.39 -5.75
C ILE A 57 12.04 -34.04 -6.37
N MET A 58 13.01 -33.34 -5.77
CA MET A 58 13.70 -32.20 -6.33
C MET A 58 15.21 -32.47 -6.23
N ILE A 59 15.88 -32.68 -7.37
CA ILE A 59 17.33 -32.88 -7.42
C ILE A 59 18.05 -31.57 -7.07
N GLU A 60 18.90 -31.59 -6.05
CA GLU A 60 19.77 -30.47 -5.65
C GLU A 60 21.14 -30.57 -6.32
N SER A 61 21.72 -31.79 -6.36
CA SER A 61 22.93 -32.07 -7.14
C SER A 61 22.96 -33.52 -7.61
N ALA A 62 23.68 -33.79 -8.71
CA ALA A 62 24.07 -35.14 -9.08
C ALA A 62 25.38 -35.12 -9.85
N ASN A 63 26.24 -36.12 -9.60
CA ASN A 63 27.50 -36.33 -10.30
C ASN A 63 27.61 -37.81 -10.70
N TYR A 64 27.98 -38.08 -11.96
CA TYR A 64 28.37 -39.41 -12.43
C TYR A 64 29.87 -39.40 -12.71
N GLY A 65 30.64 -40.20 -11.98
CA GLY A 65 32.10 -40.16 -12.05
C GLY A 65 32.75 -40.86 -10.86
N ARG A 66 33.87 -40.32 -10.37
CA ARG A 66 34.55 -40.78 -9.16
C ARG A 66 35.21 -39.60 -8.46
N THR A 67 34.90 -39.43 -7.17
CA THR A 67 35.36 -38.32 -6.32
C THR A 67 36.04 -38.80 -5.02
N ASP A 68 36.14 -40.11 -4.83
CA ASP A 68 36.60 -40.77 -3.60
C ASP A 68 37.20 -42.14 -3.98
N ASP A 69 38.27 -42.53 -3.29
CA ASP A 69 39.11 -43.72 -3.53
C ASP A 69 38.57 -45.00 -2.84
N LYS A 70 37.45 -44.93 -2.12
CA LYS A 70 36.87 -46.03 -1.31
C LYS A 70 35.42 -46.35 -1.67
N ILE A 71 34.70 -45.41 -2.28
CA ILE A 71 33.32 -45.62 -2.75
C ILE A 71 33.32 -46.50 -4.00
N CYS A 72 32.45 -47.52 -4.04
CA CYS A 72 32.35 -48.51 -5.12
C CYS A 72 33.71 -49.17 -5.45
N ASP A 73 34.10 -50.08 -4.56
CA ASP A 73 35.36 -50.85 -4.57
C ASP A 73 35.49 -51.76 -5.80
N ALA A 74 36.70 -51.83 -6.38
CA ALA A 74 37.01 -52.42 -7.69
C ALA A 74 38.53 -52.68 -7.84
N ASP A 75 39.03 -52.84 -9.08
CA ASP A 75 40.48 -52.88 -9.33
C ASP A 75 41.13 -51.54 -8.96
N PRO A 76 42.24 -51.50 -8.19
CA PRO A 76 42.87 -50.24 -7.76
C PRO A 76 43.23 -49.26 -8.89
N PHE A 77 43.64 -49.80 -10.05
CA PHE A 77 43.93 -49.00 -11.27
C PHE A 77 42.69 -48.27 -11.84
N GLN A 78 41.48 -48.71 -11.49
CA GLN A 78 40.21 -48.08 -11.89
C GLN A 78 39.70 -47.08 -10.83
N MET A 79 40.38 -46.96 -9.69
CA MET A 79 39.99 -46.15 -8.53
C MET A 79 40.96 -44.99 -8.25
N GLU A 80 42.18 -45.05 -8.79
CA GLU A 80 43.22 -44.01 -8.67
C GLU A 80 42.79 -42.61 -9.17
N ASN A 81 41.87 -42.55 -10.14
CA ASN A 81 41.34 -41.31 -10.67
C ASN A 81 40.13 -40.79 -9.86
N THR A 82 40.40 -39.88 -8.91
CA THR A 82 39.38 -39.20 -8.09
C THR A 82 38.98 -37.81 -8.58
N ASP A 83 39.50 -37.34 -9.73
CA ASP A 83 39.13 -36.07 -10.35
C ASP A 83 38.10 -36.25 -11.49
N CYS A 84 37.21 -37.23 -11.37
CA CYS A 84 36.24 -37.56 -12.41
C CYS A 84 34.82 -37.04 -12.11
N TYR A 85 34.36 -36.08 -12.94
CA TYR A 85 33.09 -35.39 -12.79
C TYR A 85 32.31 -35.30 -14.11
N LEU A 86 30.98 -35.41 -14.05
CA LEU A 86 30.07 -35.15 -15.17
C LEU A 86 28.99 -34.11 -14.78
N PRO A 87 29.17 -32.83 -15.12
CA PRO A 87 28.18 -31.78 -14.82
C PRO A 87 26.77 -32.02 -15.40
N ASP A 88 26.68 -32.69 -16.56
CA ASP A 88 25.39 -33.02 -17.19
C ASP A 88 24.57 -34.06 -16.39
N ALA A 89 25.16 -34.78 -15.42
CA ALA A 89 24.44 -35.73 -14.58
C ALA A 89 23.29 -35.06 -13.80
N PHE A 90 23.51 -33.84 -13.31
CA PHE A 90 22.46 -33.02 -12.68
C PHE A 90 21.25 -32.81 -13.60
N LYS A 91 21.49 -32.46 -14.87
CA LYS A 91 20.45 -32.22 -15.88
C LYS A 91 19.70 -33.50 -16.22
N ILE A 92 20.42 -34.63 -16.38
CA ILE A 92 19.83 -35.94 -16.67
C ILE A 92 18.94 -36.42 -15.52
N MET A 93 19.40 -36.29 -14.27
CA MET A 93 18.60 -36.66 -13.09
C MET A 93 17.40 -35.73 -12.89
N THR A 94 17.59 -34.41 -13.04
CA THR A 94 16.50 -33.41 -13.00
C THR A 94 15.40 -33.76 -14.00
N GLN A 95 15.75 -34.04 -15.26
CA GLN A 95 14.79 -34.36 -16.32
C GLN A 95 14.08 -35.70 -16.13
N ARG A 96 14.71 -36.69 -15.49
CA ARG A 96 14.12 -38.01 -15.25
C ARG A 96 13.28 -38.05 -13.98
N CYS A 97 13.68 -37.34 -12.92
CA CYS A 97 13.19 -37.57 -11.56
C CYS A 97 12.39 -36.43 -10.93
N ASN A 98 12.57 -35.16 -11.33
CA ASN A 98 11.78 -34.08 -10.72
C ASN A 98 10.27 -34.28 -10.96
N ASN A 99 9.45 -33.78 -10.03
CA ASN A 99 7.99 -33.88 -10.04
C ASN A 99 7.45 -35.33 -9.98
N ARG A 100 8.23 -36.29 -9.49
CA ARG A 100 7.81 -37.67 -9.20
C ARG A 100 7.95 -37.99 -7.72
N THR A 101 7.04 -38.80 -7.18
CA THR A 101 7.15 -39.36 -5.81
C THR A 101 8.20 -40.47 -5.72
N GLN A 102 8.49 -41.15 -6.84
CA GLN A 102 9.55 -42.15 -6.98
C GLN A 102 10.22 -42.04 -8.37
N CYS A 103 11.53 -42.23 -8.43
CA CYS A 103 12.30 -42.29 -9.67
C CYS A 103 13.36 -43.39 -9.63
N ILE A 104 13.38 -44.26 -10.63
CA ILE A 104 14.41 -45.29 -10.80
C ILE A 104 15.22 -44.98 -12.07
N VAL A 105 16.54 -44.91 -11.93
CA VAL A 105 17.48 -44.66 -13.05
C VAL A 105 18.60 -45.69 -13.00
N VAL A 106 19.04 -46.17 -14.18
CA VAL A 106 20.20 -47.07 -14.29
C VAL A 106 21.48 -46.24 -14.39
N THR A 107 22.44 -46.56 -13.52
CA THR A 107 23.76 -45.94 -13.44
C THR A 107 24.69 -46.61 -14.45
N GLY A 108 24.82 -46.03 -15.63
CA GLY A 108 25.70 -46.57 -16.68
C GLY A 108 25.67 -45.78 -17.99
N SER A 109 26.52 -46.22 -18.92
CA SER A 109 26.79 -45.53 -20.19
C SER A 109 25.60 -45.41 -21.15
N ASP A 110 24.52 -46.18 -20.93
CA ASP A 110 23.25 -46.06 -21.65
C ASP A 110 22.43 -44.82 -21.25
N VAL A 111 22.76 -44.20 -20.12
CA VAL A 111 22.03 -43.07 -19.52
C VAL A 111 22.90 -41.83 -19.38
N PHE A 112 24.18 -42.01 -19.03
CA PHE A 112 25.14 -40.93 -18.83
C PHE A 112 26.32 -41.13 -19.79
N PRO A 113 26.78 -40.10 -20.53
CA PRO A 113 28.04 -40.21 -21.28
C PRO A 113 29.21 -40.46 -20.32
N ASP A 114 30.22 -41.23 -20.73
CA ASP A 114 31.37 -41.55 -19.87
C ASP A 114 32.36 -40.36 -19.80
N PRO A 115 32.56 -39.71 -18.63
CA PRO A 115 33.53 -38.64 -18.45
C PRO A 115 34.99 -39.13 -18.31
N CYS A 116 35.22 -40.38 -17.92
CA CYS A 116 36.56 -40.90 -17.60
C CYS A 116 36.72 -42.38 -17.96
N PRO A 117 36.88 -42.72 -19.25
CA PRO A 117 37.02 -44.09 -19.72
C PRO A 117 38.14 -44.86 -19.00
N GLY A 118 37.82 -46.05 -18.49
CA GLY A 118 38.74 -46.89 -17.71
C GLY A 118 38.75 -46.64 -16.20
N THR A 119 38.09 -45.59 -15.72
CA THR A 119 37.79 -45.40 -14.29
C THR A 119 36.44 -46.06 -13.98
N TYR A 120 36.32 -46.79 -12.86
CA TYR A 120 35.04 -47.38 -12.43
C TYR A 120 34.22 -46.35 -11.65
N LYS A 121 33.03 -46.01 -12.14
CA LYS A 121 32.27 -44.84 -11.72
C LYS A 121 31.13 -45.16 -10.76
N TYR A 122 30.58 -44.12 -10.16
CA TYR A 122 29.32 -44.12 -9.43
C TYR A 122 28.50 -42.87 -9.73
N LEU A 123 27.19 -42.99 -9.56
CA LEU A 123 26.25 -41.88 -9.53
C LEU A 123 25.97 -41.53 -8.08
N GLU A 124 26.38 -40.33 -7.67
CA GLU A 124 25.93 -39.69 -6.44
C GLU A 124 24.81 -38.71 -6.75
N VAL A 125 23.75 -38.71 -5.94
CA VAL A 125 22.63 -37.78 -6.04
C VAL A 125 22.29 -37.21 -4.68
N GLN A 126 22.10 -35.90 -4.61
CA GLN A 126 21.53 -35.20 -3.47
C GLN A 126 20.18 -34.60 -3.88
N TYR A 127 19.14 -34.84 -3.07
CA TYR A 127 17.77 -34.46 -3.40
C TYR A 127 16.95 -34.09 -2.16
N GLU A 128 15.96 -33.24 -2.36
CA GLU A 128 14.91 -32.97 -1.38
C GLU A 128 13.58 -33.61 -1.80
N CYS A 129 12.67 -33.71 -0.84
CA CYS A 129 11.27 -34.05 -1.06
C CYS A 129 10.44 -32.81 -0.74
N VAL A 130 9.83 -32.24 -1.76
CA VAL A 130 9.06 -30.99 -1.67
C VAL A 130 7.58 -31.25 -1.94
N PRO A 131 6.65 -30.53 -1.27
CA PRO A 131 5.23 -30.61 -1.59
C PRO A 131 4.97 -30.27 -3.06
N TYR A 132 4.00 -30.94 -3.68
CA TYR A 132 3.68 -30.73 -5.10
C TYR A 132 3.11 -29.32 -5.35
N ILE A 133 3.90 -28.46 -6.01
CA ILE A 133 3.51 -27.08 -6.32
C ILE A 133 2.62 -27.06 -7.57
N PHE A 134 1.36 -26.68 -7.39
CA PHE A 134 0.47 -26.33 -8.50
C PHE A 134 0.82 -24.94 -9.03
N VAL A 135 0.74 -24.75 -10.35
CA VAL A 135 1.01 -23.48 -11.02
C VAL A 135 -0.23 -23.05 -11.79
N CYS A 136 -0.68 -21.81 -11.59
CA CYS A 136 -1.87 -21.26 -12.22
C CYS A 136 -1.81 -21.40 -13.77
N PRO A 137 -2.81 -22.03 -14.43
CA PRO A 137 -2.84 -22.15 -15.88
C PRO A 137 -3.22 -20.84 -16.58
N GLY A 138 -3.85 -19.90 -15.86
CA GLY A 138 -4.17 -18.56 -16.31
C GLY A 138 -5.60 -18.14 -15.98
N THR A 139 -6.05 -17.02 -16.56
CA THR A 139 -7.41 -16.51 -16.32
C THR A 139 -8.44 -17.31 -17.11
N LEU A 140 -9.46 -17.85 -16.45
CA LEU A 140 -10.56 -18.56 -17.11
C LEU A 140 -11.25 -17.67 -18.16
N LYS A 141 -11.30 -18.15 -19.41
CA LYS A 141 -11.85 -17.45 -20.58
C LYS A 141 -13.16 -18.07 -21.06
N ALA A 142 -13.27 -19.40 -21.09
CA ALA A 142 -14.46 -20.13 -21.54
C ALA A 142 -14.54 -21.52 -20.91
N ILE A 143 -15.75 -22.08 -20.91
CA ILE A 143 -16.02 -23.48 -20.58
C ILE A 143 -16.45 -24.16 -21.88
N VAL A 144 -15.75 -25.23 -22.28
CA VAL A 144 -15.77 -25.73 -23.67
C VAL A 144 -16.58 -27.03 -23.80
N ASP A 145 -16.04 -28.14 -23.28
CA ASP A 145 -16.68 -29.46 -23.38
C ASP A 145 -17.56 -29.74 -22.16
N SER A 146 -18.63 -30.52 -22.36
CA SER A 146 -19.52 -30.98 -21.29
C SER A 146 -19.89 -32.47 -21.37
N PRO A 147 -18.94 -33.41 -21.45
CA PRO A 147 -19.24 -34.85 -21.44
C PRO A 147 -20.02 -35.26 -20.17
N CYS A 148 -21.18 -35.87 -20.38
CA CYS A 148 -21.87 -36.65 -19.35
C CYS A 148 -21.12 -37.97 -19.15
N ILE A 149 -20.78 -38.27 -17.91
CA ILE A 149 -19.99 -39.45 -17.52
C ILE A 149 -20.91 -40.56 -17.03
N TYR A 150 -21.90 -40.22 -16.20
CA TYR A 150 -22.76 -41.16 -15.49
C TYR A 150 -24.08 -40.48 -15.12
N GLU A 151 -25.16 -41.24 -14.98
CA GLU A 151 -26.45 -40.78 -14.46
C GLU A 151 -26.68 -41.42 -13.09
N ALA A 152 -26.79 -40.61 -12.05
CA ALA A 152 -26.93 -41.06 -10.67
C ALA A 152 -28.39 -41.27 -10.26
N GLU A 153 -28.62 -42.17 -9.30
CA GLU A 153 -29.95 -42.38 -8.70
C GLU A 153 -30.45 -41.14 -7.91
N GLN A 154 -29.54 -40.29 -7.43
CA GLN A 154 -29.86 -39.12 -6.61
C GLN A 154 -29.81 -37.82 -7.44
N LYS A 155 -30.82 -36.96 -7.28
CA LYS A 155 -30.90 -35.67 -7.98
C LYS A 155 -29.73 -34.72 -7.65
N ALA A 156 -29.16 -34.83 -6.45
CA ALA A 156 -28.09 -33.99 -5.95
C ALA A 156 -27.02 -34.81 -5.21
N GLY A 157 -25.81 -34.26 -5.15
CA GLY A 157 -24.61 -34.83 -4.57
C GLY A 157 -23.40 -33.99 -5.01
N ALA A 158 -22.21 -34.49 -4.73
CA ALA A 158 -20.96 -33.98 -5.31
C ALA A 158 -19.98 -35.13 -5.57
N TRP A 159 -18.94 -34.84 -6.34
CA TRP A 159 -17.89 -35.79 -6.68
C TRP A 159 -16.59 -35.06 -7.01
N CYS A 160 -15.45 -35.60 -6.61
CA CYS A 160 -14.14 -34.98 -6.85
C CYS A 160 -13.02 -36.02 -6.90
N LYS A 161 -11.83 -35.60 -7.36
CA LYS A 161 -10.56 -36.30 -7.13
C LYS A 161 -9.71 -35.53 -6.12
N ASP A 162 -8.82 -36.22 -5.43
CA ASP A 162 -7.79 -35.59 -4.60
C ASP A 162 -6.66 -35.08 -5.50
N PRO A 163 -6.42 -33.75 -5.59
CA PRO A 163 -5.41 -33.22 -6.50
C PRO A 163 -3.98 -33.56 -6.07
N LEU A 164 -3.71 -33.91 -4.79
CA LEU A 164 -2.36 -34.28 -4.36
C LEU A 164 -2.02 -35.75 -4.65
N GLN A 165 -3.01 -36.63 -4.81
CA GLN A 165 -2.77 -38.01 -5.23
C GLN A 165 -2.64 -38.12 -6.76
N ALA A 166 -1.60 -38.83 -7.23
CA ALA A 166 -1.39 -39.13 -8.65
C ALA A 166 -2.20 -40.35 -9.16
N ALA A 167 -3.12 -40.89 -8.33
CA ALA A 167 -3.97 -42.01 -8.69
C ALA A 167 -5.33 -41.52 -9.20
N ASP A 168 -5.92 -42.23 -10.17
CA ASP A 168 -7.20 -41.87 -10.83
C ASP A 168 -8.47 -42.06 -9.96
N LYS A 169 -8.29 -42.07 -8.63
CA LYS A 169 -9.34 -42.28 -7.64
C LYS A 169 -10.40 -41.19 -7.70
N ILE A 170 -11.66 -41.61 -7.70
CA ILE A 170 -12.83 -40.72 -7.64
C ILE A 170 -13.52 -40.91 -6.29
N TYR A 171 -13.81 -39.80 -5.63
CA TYR A 171 -14.57 -39.74 -4.37
C TYR A 171 -15.96 -39.17 -4.66
N PHE A 172 -17.00 -39.86 -4.19
CA PHE A 172 -18.39 -39.62 -4.56
C PHE A 172 -19.28 -39.59 -3.32
N MET A 173 -20.09 -38.54 -3.17
CA MET A 173 -21.02 -38.38 -2.04
C MET A 173 -22.43 -38.03 -2.54
N PRO A 174 -23.38 -38.99 -2.55
CA PRO A 174 -24.76 -38.71 -2.89
C PRO A 174 -25.44 -37.94 -1.76
N TRP A 175 -26.12 -36.84 -2.09
CA TRP A 175 -26.80 -36.01 -1.10
C TRP A 175 -28.19 -36.59 -0.78
N THR A 176 -28.45 -36.86 0.50
CA THR A 176 -29.74 -37.33 0.99
C THR A 176 -30.15 -36.50 2.22
N PRO A 177 -31.31 -35.81 2.20
CA PRO A 177 -31.75 -34.95 3.30
C PRO A 177 -31.68 -35.65 4.66
N TYR A 178 -30.92 -35.06 5.58
CA TYR A 178 -30.68 -35.54 6.95
C TYR A 178 -30.05 -36.95 7.05
N ARG A 179 -29.54 -37.51 5.93
CA ARG A 179 -29.05 -38.90 5.86
C ARG A 179 -27.65 -39.09 5.26
N THR A 180 -27.05 -38.07 4.64
CA THR A 180 -25.66 -38.14 4.14
C THR A 180 -24.65 -38.34 5.29
N ASP A 181 -24.02 -39.52 5.33
CA ASP A 181 -22.96 -39.88 6.28
C ASP A 181 -21.96 -40.93 5.72
N THR A 182 -21.88 -41.06 4.39
CA THR A 182 -21.01 -42.02 3.68
C THR A 182 -20.33 -41.38 2.47
N LEU A 183 -19.03 -41.65 2.29
CA LEU A 183 -18.26 -41.34 1.08
C LEU A 183 -17.90 -42.64 0.36
N ILE A 184 -18.04 -42.69 -0.97
CA ILE A 184 -17.69 -43.85 -1.79
C ILE A 184 -16.39 -43.53 -2.58
N GLU A 185 -15.48 -44.49 -2.67
CA GLU A 185 -14.25 -44.41 -3.46
C GLU A 185 -14.30 -45.42 -4.61
N TYR A 186 -13.92 -44.96 -5.81
CA TYR A 186 -13.74 -45.77 -7.02
C TYR A 186 -12.29 -45.63 -7.50
N ALA A 187 -11.67 -46.73 -7.92
CA ALA A 187 -10.26 -46.75 -8.34
C ALA A 187 -9.98 -46.03 -9.66
N SER A 188 -10.97 -45.93 -10.55
CA SER A 188 -10.85 -45.34 -11.88
C SER A 188 -12.17 -44.73 -12.37
N LEU A 189 -12.11 -43.95 -13.46
CA LEU A 189 -13.29 -43.45 -14.16
C LEU A 189 -14.11 -44.57 -14.79
N GLU A 190 -13.47 -45.63 -15.31
CA GLU A 190 -14.18 -46.78 -15.88
C GLU A 190 -14.95 -47.55 -14.78
N ASP A 191 -14.33 -47.75 -13.62
CA ASP A 191 -14.98 -48.41 -12.47
C ASP A 191 -16.13 -47.57 -11.93
N PHE A 192 -16.01 -46.23 -11.93
CA PHE A 192 -17.11 -45.32 -11.60
C PHE A 192 -18.29 -45.49 -12.55
N GLN A 193 -18.07 -45.43 -13.87
CA GLN A 193 -19.11 -45.64 -14.88
C GLN A 193 -19.76 -47.04 -14.80
N ASN A 194 -18.98 -48.07 -14.48
CA ASN A 194 -19.45 -49.44 -14.27
C ASN A 194 -20.00 -49.69 -12.84
N SER A 195 -20.12 -48.66 -12.00
CA SER A 195 -20.59 -48.74 -10.61
C SER A 195 -19.79 -49.71 -9.69
N ARG A 196 -18.53 -50.01 -10.03
CA ARG A 196 -17.61 -50.88 -9.28
C ARG A 196 -16.93 -50.12 -8.14
N GLN A 197 -17.66 -49.89 -7.05
CA GLN A 197 -17.10 -49.28 -5.84
C GLN A 197 -15.88 -50.05 -5.30
N THR A 198 -14.82 -49.33 -4.92
CA THR A 198 -13.58 -49.89 -4.37
C THR A 198 -13.63 -49.95 -2.85
N THR A 199 -14.11 -48.89 -2.18
CA THR A 199 -14.42 -48.94 -0.75
C THR A 199 -15.46 -47.88 -0.37
N THR A 200 -16.04 -48.02 0.83
CA THR A 200 -17.02 -47.07 1.38
C THR A 200 -16.54 -46.62 2.76
N TYR A 201 -16.43 -45.31 2.96
CA TYR A 201 -16.07 -44.71 4.24
C TYR A 201 -17.33 -44.24 4.97
N LYS A 202 -17.52 -44.71 6.21
CA LYS A 202 -18.56 -44.20 7.11
C LYS A 202 -18.01 -42.98 7.84
N LEU A 203 -18.65 -41.83 7.67
CA LEU A 203 -18.20 -40.58 8.28
C LEU A 203 -18.61 -40.52 9.77
N PRO A 204 -17.81 -39.87 10.64
CA PRO A 204 -18.09 -39.79 12.08
C PRO A 204 -19.23 -38.81 12.41
N ASN A 205 -19.64 -37.98 11.45
CA ASN A 205 -20.70 -37.00 11.58
C ASN A 205 -21.49 -36.95 10.26
N ARG A 206 -22.78 -36.57 10.33
CA ARG A 206 -23.62 -36.30 9.14
C ARG A 206 -23.14 -35.03 8.45
N VAL A 207 -23.38 -34.95 7.14
CA VAL A 207 -22.97 -33.83 6.27
C VAL A 207 -24.14 -32.88 6.01
N ASP A 208 -23.90 -31.58 6.12
CA ASP A 208 -24.75 -30.53 5.54
C ASP A 208 -24.13 -30.05 4.22
N GLY A 209 -24.98 -29.77 3.23
CA GLY A 209 -24.56 -29.31 1.89
C GLY A 209 -23.99 -30.40 0.98
N THR A 210 -23.54 -29.97 -0.20
CA THR A 210 -22.87 -30.79 -1.23
C THR A 210 -21.37 -30.54 -1.32
N GLY A 211 -20.88 -29.34 -0.96
CA GLY A 211 -19.47 -28.95 -1.07
C GLY A 211 -18.53 -29.63 -0.09
N PHE A 212 -18.24 -30.90 -0.32
CA PHE A 212 -17.13 -31.62 0.31
C PHE A 212 -15.94 -31.68 -0.65
N VAL A 213 -14.72 -31.67 -0.10
CA VAL A 213 -13.50 -31.86 -0.90
C VAL A 213 -12.59 -32.91 -0.28
N VAL A 214 -11.76 -33.55 -1.09
CA VAL A 214 -10.70 -34.45 -0.63
C VAL A 214 -9.35 -33.83 -0.98
N TYR A 215 -8.46 -33.76 0.02
CA TYR A 215 -7.14 -33.14 -0.09
C TYR A 215 -6.14 -33.91 0.78
N ASP A 216 -5.06 -34.39 0.17
CA ASP A 216 -3.97 -35.12 0.83
C ASP A 216 -4.45 -36.37 1.62
N GLY A 217 -5.34 -37.14 1.01
CA GLY A 217 -5.94 -38.34 1.60
C GLY A 217 -6.94 -38.10 2.72
N ALA A 218 -7.34 -36.85 2.98
CA ALA A 218 -8.36 -36.50 3.96
C ALA A 218 -9.58 -35.83 3.32
N VAL A 219 -10.78 -36.22 3.74
CA VAL A 219 -12.02 -35.54 3.37
C VAL A 219 -12.33 -34.41 4.35
N PHE A 220 -12.73 -33.27 3.80
CA PHE A 220 -13.20 -32.08 4.51
C PHE A 220 -14.67 -31.88 4.17
N PHE A 221 -15.52 -31.70 5.19
CA PHE A 221 -16.97 -31.54 5.01
C PHE A 221 -17.60 -30.69 6.13
N ASN A 222 -18.72 -30.02 5.84
CA ASN A 222 -19.50 -29.32 6.86
C ASN A 222 -20.35 -30.30 7.68
N LYS A 223 -20.24 -30.22 9.01
CA LYS A 223 -20.91 -31.10 9.97
C LYS A 223 -22.34 -30.62 10.25
N GLU A 224 -23.30 -31.53 10.12
CA GLU A 224 -24.74 -31.20 10.21
C GLU A 224 -25.11 -30.36 11.45
N ARG A 225 -25.91 -29.30 11.23
CA ARG A 225 -26.38 -28.34 12.24
C ARG A 225 -25.26 -27.57 12.95
N THR A 226 -24.10 -27.43 12.32
CA THR A 226 -22.98 -26.62 12.84
C THR A 226 -22.28 -25.83 11.74
N ARG A 227 -21.62 -24.73 12.11
CA ARG A 227 -20.70 -23.98 11.24
C ARG A 227 -19.26 -24.53 11.25
N ASN A 228 -19.14 -25.85 11.42
CA ASN A 228 -17.85 -26.50 11.67
C ASN A 228 -17.45 -27.38 10.47
N ILE A 229 -16.16 -27.37 10.13
CA ILE A 229 -15.56 -28.26 9.14
C ILE A 229 -14.89 -29.42 9.87
N VAL A 230 -15.19 -30.66 9.49
CA VAL A 230 -14.54 -31.86 10.02
C VAL A 230 -13.49 -32.35 9.03
N LYS A 231 -12.28 -32.64 9.51
CA LYS A 231 -11.23 -33.35 8.75
C LYS A 231 -11.23 -34.82 9.15
N PHE A 232 -11.37 -35.71 8.18
CA PHE A 232 -11.35 -37.16 8.37
C PHE A 232 -10.32 -37.78 7.41
N ASP A 233 -9.27 -38.41 7.95
CA ASP A 233 -8.22 -39.08 7.18
C ASP A 233 -8.78 -40.42 6.66
N LEU A 234 -8.82 -40.60 5.35
CA LEU A 234 -9.39 -41.78 4.68
C LEU A 234 -8.48 -43.01 4.82
N ARG A 235 -7.17 -42.80 4.87
CA ARG A 235 -6.15 -43.85 5.02
C ARG A 235 -6.13 -44.42 6.43
N THR A 236 -6.22 -43.56 7.45
CA THR A 236 -6.27 -44.02 8.87
C THR A 236 -7.69 -44.23 9.39
N ARG A 237 -8.72 -43.80 8.63
CA ARG A 237 -10.16 -43.93 8.93
C ARG A 237 -10.57 -43.30 10.26
N ILE A 238 -9.88 -42.25 10.69
CA ILE A 238 -10.16 -41.49 11.90
C ILE A 238 -10.35 -40.00 11.62
N LYS A 239 -11.11 -39.35 12.51
CA LYS A 239 -11.24 -37.91 12.55
C LYS A 239 -9.92 -37.31 13.04
N SER A 240 -9.23 -36.58 12.17
CA SER A 240 -7.95 -35.92 12.48
C SER A 240 -8.12 -34.47 12.95
N GLY A 241 -9.30 -33.86 12.80
CA GLY A 241 -9.62 -32.60 13.47
C GLY A 241 -11.01 -32.03 13.18
N GLU A 242 -11.29 -30.84 13.75
CA GLU A 242 -12.49 -30.05 13.51
C GLU A 242 -12.14 -28.55 13.64
N ALA A 243 -12.55 -27.74 12.66
CA ALA A 243 -12.39 -26.28 12.64
C ALA A 243 -13.77 -25.60 12.79
N ILE A 244 -13.81 -24.43 13.43
CA ILE A 244 -15.03 -23.63 13.61
C ILE A 244 -14.90 -22.37 12.76
N ILE A 245 -15.79 -22.17 11.79
CA ILE A 245 -15.86 -20.92 11.02
C ILE A 245 -16.60 -19.90 11.88
N ASN A 246 -15.97 -18.79 12.24
CA ASN A 246 -16.65 -17.78 13.06
C ASN A 246 -17.68 -16.99 12.24
N TYR A 247 -18.81 -16.63 12.87
CA TYR A 247 -19.92 -15.84 12.29
C TYR A 247 -20.61 -16.40 11.03
N ALA A 248 -20.19 -17.57 10.53
CA ALA A 248 -20.83 -18.22 9.39
C ALA A 248 -22.26 -18.67 9.67
N ASN A 249 -23.10 -18.47 8.66
CA ASN A 249 -24.46 -18.99 8.55
C ASN A 249 -24.40 -20.49 8.20
N TYR A 250 -25.38 -21.27 8.64
CA TYR A 250 -25.39 -22.73 8.47
C TYR A 250 -26.82 -23.30 8.51
N HIS A 251 -27.01 -24.50 7.92
CA HIS A 251 -28.25 -25.29 7.97
C HIS A 251 -29.50 -24.56 7.40
N ASP A 252 -29.47 -24.29 6.10
CA ASP A 252 -30.50 -23.56 5.31
C ASP A 252 -30.70 -22.08 5.73
N THR A 253 -29.69 -21.46 6.34
CA THR A 253 -29.67 -20.02 6.67
C THR A 253 -29.19 -19.17 5.49
N SER A 254 -28.10 -19.55 4.81
CA SER A 254 -27.59 -18.92 3.58
C SER A 254 -27.06 -19.94 2.55
N PRO A 255 -27.86 -20.94 2.15
CA PRO A 255 -27.50 -21.85 1.06
C PRO A 255 -27.47 -21.13 -0.30
N TYR A 256 -26.99 -21.82 -1.32
CA TYR A 256 -27.16 -21.40 -2.72
C TYR A 256 -28.63 -21.43 -3.16
N ARG A 257 -28.89 -20.93 -4.37
CA ARG A 257 -30.22 -20.74 -4.96
C ARG A 257 -31.13 -21.98 -4.95
N TRP A 258 -30.57 -23.19 -4.96
CA TRP A 258 -31.34 -24.45 -4.88
C TRP A 258 -31.65 -24.92 -3.45
N GLY A 259 -31.03 -24.32 -2.43
CA GLY A 259 -31.14 -24.73 -1.03
C GLY A 259 -30.20 -25.89 -0.67
N GLY A 260 -30.73 -26.88 0.05
CA GLY A 260 -30.05 -28.15 0.29
C GLY A 260 -28.98 -28.13 1.39
N LYS A 261 -29.04 -27.17 2.32
CA LYS A 261 -28.05 -26.91 3.37
C LYS A 261 -26.65 -26.55 2.83
N THR A 262 -26.57 -26.04 1.60
CA THR A 262 -25.32 -25.62 0.94
C THR A 262 -24.76 -24.30 1.47
N ASP A 263 -24.95 -24.01 2.76
CA ASP A 263 -24.56 -22.76 3.42
C ASP A 263 -23.05 -22.51 3.36
N ILE A 264 -22.29 -23.59 3.58
CA ILE A 264 -20.83 -23.64 3.60
C ILE A 264 -20.40 -24.63 2.52
N ASP A 265 -19.49 -24.19 1.67
CA ASP A 265 -19.01 -24.88 0.48
C ASP A 265 -17.47 -24.88 0.54
N LEU A 266 -16.83 -26.02 0.32
CA LEU A 266 -15.36 -26.12 0.31
C LEU A 266 -14.85 -26.15 -1.13
N ALA A 267 -13.74 -25.48 -1.40
CA ALA A 267 -13.10 -25.47 -2.72
C ALA A 267 -11.60 -25.69 -2.60
N VAL A 268 -10.97 -26.19 -3.66
CA VAL A 268 -9.51 -26.37 -3.74
C VAL A 268 -8.99 -25.72 -5.02
N ASP A 269 -7.90 -24.97 -4.90
CA ASP A 269 -7.18 -24.39 -6.04
C ASP A 269 -5.66 -24.53 -5.86
N GLU A 270 -4.88 -23.88 -6.71
CA GLU A 270 -3.41 -23.90 -6.71
C GLU A 270 -2.77 -23.27 -5.46
N ASN A 271 -3.51 -22.46 -4.70
CA ASN A 271 -3.09 -21.86 -3.43
C ASN A 271 -3.48 -22.73 -2.21
N GLY A 272 -4.30 -23.76 -2.40
CA GLY A 272 -4.69 -24.71 -1.35
C GLY A 272 -6.20 -24.81 -1.12
N LEU A 273 -6.59 -24.92 0.15
CA LEU A 273 -7.96 -25.21 0.60
C LEU A 273 -8.70 -23.92 1.01
N TRP A 274 -9.93 -23.78 0.52
CA TRP A 274 -10.80 -22.62 0.70
C TRP A 274 -12.16 -23.01 1.28
N VAL A 275 -12.79 -22.06 1.97
CA VAL A 275 -14.14 -22.17 2.50
C VAL A 275 -14.95 -20.96 2.01
N ILE A 276 -16.04 -21.22 1.31
CA ILE A 276 -16.99 -20.25 0.75
C ILE A 276 -18.28 -20.33 1.56
N TYR A 277 -18.68 -19.24 2.19
CA TYR A 277 -19.84 -19.17 3.08
C TYR A 277 -20.49 -17.79 3.02
N ALA A 278 -21.44 -17.50 3.91
CA ALA A 278 -21.98 -16.17 4.12
C ALA A 278 -22.16 -15.89 5.62
N THR A 279 -22.25 -14.62 5.98
CA THR A 279 -22.47 -14.16 7.37
C THR A 279 -23.64 -13.19 7.42
N GLU A 280 -24.39 -13.15 8.52
CA GLU A 280 -25.36 -12.08 8.78
C GLU A 280 -24.69 -10.69 8.85
N GLN A 281 -23.43 -10.63 9.29
CA GLN A 281 -22.64 -9.39 9.36
C GLN A 281 -22.40 -8.76 7.99
N ASN A 282 -22.12 -9.57 6.96
CA ASN A 282 -22.00 -9.11 5.57
C ASN A 282 -23.35 -9.19 4.81
N ASN A 283 -24.49 -9.02 5.51
CA ASN A 283 -25.85 -9.04 4.95
C ASN A 283 -26.22 -10.30 4.11
N GLY A 284 -25.57 -11.45 4.37
CA GLY A 284 -25.77 -12.68 3.59
C GLY A 284 -24.97 -12.75 2.27
N MET A 285 -24.13 -11.76 1.98
CA MET A 285 -23.20 -11.80 0.84
C MET A 285 -22.05 -12.79 1.10
N ILE A 286 -21.48 -13.33 0.02
CA ILE A 286 -20.44 -14.35 0.06
C ILE A 286 -19.20 -13.82 0.78
N VAL A 287 -18.70 -14.62 1.72
CA VAL A 287 -17.42 -14.46 2.41
C VAL A 287 -16.57 -15.68 2.09
N ILE A 288 -15.31 -15.47 1.73
CA ILE A 288 -14.35 -16.54 1.44
C ILE A 288 -13.20 -16.52 2.44
N SER A 289 -12.67 -17.68 2.80
CA SER A 289 -11.52 -17.77 3.71
C SER A 289 -10.60 -18.92 3.32
N GLN A 290 -9.29 -18.68 3.43
CA GLN A 290 -8.26 -19.69 3.19
C GLN A 290 -8.07 -20.49 4.48
N LEU A 291 -8.16 -21.82 4.41
CA LEU A 291 -8.11 -22.73 5.55
C LEU A 291 -6.91 -23.66 5.40
N ASN A 292 -5.94 -23.55 6.29
CA ASN A 292 -4.75 -24.40 6.25
C ASN A 292 -5.15 -25.87 6.49
N PRO A 293 -4.94 -26.80 5.54
CA PRO A 293 -5.45 -28.17 5.62
C PRO A 293 -4.72 -29.01 6.68
N TYR A 294 -3.55 -28.58 7.15
CA TYR A 294 -2.73 -29.30 8.13
C TYR A 294 -2.98 -28.82 9.56
N THR A 295 -3.03 -27.51 9.78
CA THR A 295 -3.20 -26.89 11.12
C THR A 295 -4.65 -26.56 11.48
N LEU A 296 -5.58 -26.62 10.50
CA LEU A 296 -7.00 -26.26 10.63
C LEU A 296 -7.24 -24.83 11.15
N ARG A 297 -6.33 -23.91 10.78
CA ARG A 297 -6.43 -22.47 11.06
C ARG A 297 -6.80 -21.72 9.80
N PHE A 298 -7.61 -20.66 9.95
CA PHE A 298 -7.85 -19.71 8.87
C PHE A 298 -6.65 -18.77 8.75
N GLU A 299 -6.17 -18.56 7.52
CA GLU A 299 -4.98 -17.76 7.24
C GLU A 299 -5.36 -16.34 6.84
N ALA A 300 -6.44 -16.19 6.06
CA ALA A 300 -7.06 -14.91 5.71
C ALA A 300 -8.55 -15.09 5.34
N THR A 301 -9.28 -13.98 5.37
CA THR A 301 -10.73 -13.88 5.10
C THR A 301 -11.01 -12.64 4.24
N TRP A 302 -11.89 -12.77 3.25
CA TRP A 302 -12.29 -11.69 2.35
C TRP A 302 -13.81 -11.62 2.25
N GLU A 303 -14.34 -10.40 2.28
CA GLU A 303 -15.77 -10.10 2.13
C GLU A 303 -16.07 -9.68 0.69
N THR A 304 -17.07 -10.29 0.06
CA THR A 304 -17.51 -9.95 -1.31
C THR A 304 -18.85 -9.21 -1.30
N VAL A 305 -19.26 -8.66 -2.44
CA VAL A 305 -20.52 -7.90 -2.60
C VAL A 305 -21.63 -8.69 -3.32
N TYR A 306 -21.53 -10.02 -3.38
CA TYR A 306 -22.48 -10.87 -4.11
C TYR A 306 -23.33 -11.72 -3.13
N ASP A 307 -24.66 -11.70 -3.27
CA ASP A 307 -25.59 -12.48 -2.42
C ASP A 307 -25.45 -13.99 -2.65
N LYS A 308 -25.13 -14.76 -1.60
CA LYS A 308 -24.97 -16.22 -1.70
C LYS A 308 -26.26 -16.94 -2.09
N ARG A 309 -27.44 -16.39 -1.77
CA ARG A 309 -28.74 -16.96 -2.16
C ARG A 309 -29.08 -16.71 -3.63
N ALA A 310 -28.46 -15.72 -4.26
CA ALA A 310 -28.60 -15.47 -5.70
C ALA A 310 -27.65 -16.33 -6.56
N ALA A 311 -26.56 -16.83 -5.97
CA ALA A 311 -25.61 -17.74 -6.61
C ALA A 311 -26.18 -19.17 -6.68
N SER A 312 -25.96 -19.87 -7.79
CA SER A 312 -26.33 -21.28 -7.95
C SER A 312 -25.26 -22.22 -7.38
N ASN A 313 -23.99 -21.86 -7.55
CA ASN A 313 -22.81 -22.45 -6.90
C ASN A 313 -21.60 -21.48 -7.10
N ALA A 314 -20.45 -21.71 -6.47
CA ALA A 314 -19.24 -20.91 -6.70
C ALA A 314 -17.96 -21.71 -6.41
N PHE A 315 -16.88 -21.43 -7.14
CA PHE A 315 -15.60 -22.15 -7.06
C PHE A 315 -14.39 -21.21 -7.11
N MET A 316 -13.21 -21.72 -6.75
CA MET A 316 -11.94 -20.97 -6.77
C MET A 316 -11.02 -21.47 -7.89
N ILE A 317 -10.35 -20.57 -8.60
CA ILE A 317 -9.17 -20.87 -9.46
C ILE A 317 -8.14 -19.75 -9.28
N CYS A 318 -6.87 -20.09 -9.06
CA CYS A 318 -5.73 -19.17 -8.89
C CYS A 318 -5.92 -18.02 -7.87
N GLY A 319 -6.74 -18.22 -6.82
CA GLY A 319 -7.07 -17.23 -5.81
C GLY A 319 -8.20 -16.28 -6.24
N VAL A 320 -8.91 -16.61 -7.32
CA VAL A 320 -10.07 -15.89 -7.83
C VAL A 320 -11.32 -16.74 -7.61
N LEU A 321 -12.31 -16.19 -6.90
CA LEU A 321 -13.65 -16.75 -6.80
C LEU A 321 -14.38 -16.52 -8.12
N TYR A 322 -15.09 -17.54 -8.60
CA TYR A 322 -16.00 -17.50 -9.75
C TYR A 322 -17.40 -17.91 -9.28
N VAL A 323 -18.38 -17.02 -9.42
CA VAL A 323 -19.77 -17.25 -8.98
C VAL A 323 -20.66 -17.62 -10.15
N VAL A 324 -21.26 -18.81 -10.10
CA VAL A 324 -22.14 -19.32 -11.16
C VAL A 324 -23.58 -18.89 -10.90
N ARG A 325 -24.24 -18.32 -11.91
CA ARG A 325 -25.65 -17.95 -11.88
C ARG A 325 -26.43 -18.69 -12.96
N SER A 326 -27.53 -19.30 -12.54
CA SER A 326 -28.48 -19.98 -13.44
C SER A 326 -29.92 -19.57 -13.19
N VAL A 327 -30.74 -19.74 -14.23
CA VAL A 327 -32.20 -19.70 -14.13
C VAL A 327 -32.70 -21.14 -13.96
N TYR A 328 -33.59 -21.35 -13.00
CA TYR A 328 -34.28 -22.61 -12.75
C TYR A 328 -35.71 -22.51 -13.33
N GLN A 329 -36.24 -23.61 -13.87
CA GLN A 329 -37.41 -23.59 -14.77
C GLN A 329 -38.70 -23.04 -14.13
N ASP A 330 -38.83 -23.13 -12.79
CA ASP A 330 -40.01 -22.70 -12.05
C ASP A 330 -40.23 -21.16 -11.98
N ASN A 331 -39.25 -20.36 -12.44
CA ASN A 331 -39.32 -18.89 -12.43
C ASN A 331 -39.46 -18.31 -13.85
N GLU A 332 -40.67 -18.36 -14.43
CA GLU A 332 -41.00 -17.79 -15.76
C GLU A 332 -40.80 -16.26 -15.88
N SER A 333 -40.40 -15.58 -14.79
CA SER A 333 -40.26 -14.11 -14.72
C SER A 333 -38.83 -13.58 -14.88
N GLU A 334 -37.79 -14.43 -14.85
CA GLU A 334 -36.40 -14.01 -15.00
C GLU A 334 -35.84 -14.26 -16.42
N THR A 335 -35.57 -13.18 -17.16
CA THR A 335 -34.85 -13.21 -18.45
C THR A 335 -33.33 -13.36 -18.29
N GLY A 336 -32.88 -14.22 -17.37
CA GLY A 336 -31.47 -14.48 -17.08
C GLY A 336 -30.80 -15.42 -18.10
N LYS A 337 -29.50 -15.20 -18.33
CA LYS A 337 -28.62 -16.19 -18.99
C LYS A 337 -28.01 -17.12 -17.93
N ASN A 338 -27.56 -18.31 -18.36
CA ASN A 338 -26.66 -19.14 -17.55
C ASN A 338 -25.21 -18.68 -17.79
N ALA A 339 -24.58 -18.10 -16.77
CA ALA A 339 -23.26 -17.50 -16.86
C ALA A 339 -22.54 -17.51 -15.51
N ILE A 340 -21.22 -17.36 -15.52
CA ILE A 340 -20.50 -16.77 -14.40
C ILE A 340 -20.70 -15.26 -14.54
N ASP A 341 -21.40 -14.62 -13.58
CA ASP A 341 -21.71 -13.19 -13.65
C ASP A 341 -20.87 -12.33 -12.69
N TYR A 342 -20.12 -12.94 -11.77
CA TYR A 342 -19.24 -12.24 -10.82
C TYR A 342 -17.97 -13.01 -10.52
N ILE A 343 -16.86 -12.28 -10.38
CA ILE A 343 -15.56 -12.79 -9.92
C ILE A 343 -14.99 -11.95 -8.79
N TYR A 344 -14.18 -12.55 -7.91
CA TYR A 344 -13.46 -11.83 -6.84
C TYR A 344 -12.01 -12.29 -6.71
N ASN A 345 -11.06 -11.40 -6.98
CA ASN A 345 -9.63 -11.69 -6.86
C ASN A 345 -9.14 -11.36 -5.44
N THR A 346 -8.73 -12.39 -4.69
CA THR A 346 -8.25 -12.26 -3.30
C THR A 346 -6.94 -11.48 -3.19
N ARG A 347 -6.02 -11.65 -4.13
CA ARG A 347 -4.71 -10.96 -4.16
C ARG A 347 -4.84 -9.47 -4.45
N LEU A 348 -5.83 -9.08 -5.26
CA LEU A 348 -6.13 -7.68 -5.58
C LEU A 348 -7.20 -7.05 -4.65
N ASN A 349 -7.81 -7.85 -3.77
CA ASN A 349 -8.93 -7.48 -2.90
C ASN A 349 -10.06 -6.74 -3.64
N ARG A 350 -10.45 -7.27 -4.82
CA ARG A 350 -11.36 -6.61 -5.76
C ARG A 350 -12.30 -7.61 -6.44
N GLY A 351 -13.59 -7.28 -6.43
CA GLY A 351 -14.62 -7.98 -7.20
C GLY A 351 -15.02 -7.24 -8.47
N GLU A 352 -15.36 -7.98 -9.52
CA GLU A 352 -15.82 -7.46 -10.82
C GLU A 352 -16.96 -8.31 -11.38
N TYR A 353 -17.91 -7.68 -12.07
CA TYR A 353 -18.97 -8.38 -12.80
C TYR A 353 -18.51 -8.74 -14.22
N VAL A 354 -18.87 -9.93 -14.68
CA VAL A 354 -18.48 -10.52 -15.97
C VAL A 354 -19.70 -11.17 -16.68
N ASP A 355 -19.52 -11.69 -17.90
CA ASP A 355 -20.53 -12.49 -18.61
C ASP A 355 -19.81 -13.65 -19.32
N VAL A 356 -19.32 -14.62 -18.56
CA VAL A 356 -18.66 -15.82 -19.10
C VAL A 356 -19.71 -16.93 -19.22
N PRO A 357 -20.02 -17.45 -20.43
CA PRO A 357 -21.07 -18.45 -20.61
C PRO A 357 -20.84 -19.73 -19.79
N PHE A 358 -21.87 -20.18 -19.07
CA PHE A 358 -21.81 -21.40 -18.26
C PHE A 358 -22.78 -22.46 -18.82
N PRO A 359 -22.29 -23.65 -19.26
CA PRO A 359 -23.16 -24.74 -19.71
C PRO A 359 -24.09 -25.22 -18.59
N ASN A 360 -25.41 -25.07 -18.78
CA ASN A 360 -26.42 -25.56 -17.84
C ASN A 360 -27.54 -26.29 -18.58
N GLN A 361 -27.21 -27.46 -19.13
CA GLN A 361 -28.12 -28.24 -19.98
C GLN A 361 -29.32 -28.81 -19.20
N TYR A 362 -29.13 -29.16 -17.92
CA TYR A 362 -30.13 -29.88 -17.12
C TYR A 362 -30.81 -29.04 -16.02
N GLN A 363 -30.48 -27.74 -15.94
CA GLN A 363 -31.20 -26.71 -15.17
C GLN A 363 -31.25 -26.88 -13.63
N TYR A 364 -30.50 -27.82 -13.04
CA TYR A 364 -30.45 -28.00 -11.58
C TYR A 364 -29.02 -28.29 -11.10
N ILE A 365 -28.19 -27.25 -11.11
CA ILE A 365 -26.81 -27.31 -10.59
C ILE A 365 -26.85 -27.59 -9.08
N ALA A 366 -26.15 -28.64 -8.64
CA ALA A 366 -26.06 -29.06 -7.23
C ALA A 366 -24.64 -28.87 -6.64
N ALA A 367 -23.59 -29.04 -7.46
CA ALA A 367 -22.18 -28.82 -7.11
C ALA A 367 -21.36 -28.49 -8.38
N VAL A 368 -20.30 -27.67 -8.23
CA VAL A 368 -19.34 -27.29 -9.29
C VAL A 368 -17.94 -27.17 -8.66
N ASP A 369 -17.25 -28.29 -8.49
CA ASP A 369 -15.95 -28.34 -7.81
C ASP A 369 -14.79 -28.18 -8.81
N TYR A 370 -13.80 -27.33 -8.54
CA TYR A 370 -12.59 -27.22 -9.35
C TYR A 370 -11.49 -28.20 -8.90
N ASN A 371 -10.67 -28.68 -9.83
CA ASN A 371 -9.50 -29.48 -9.53
C ASN A 371 -8.20 -28.92 -10.19
N PRO A 372 -7.18 -28.53 -9.41
CA PRO A 372 -5.92 -27.97 -9.94
C PRO A 372 -4.92 -29.00 -10.48
N ARG A 373 -5.22 -30.31 -10.50
CA ARG A 373 -4.36 -31.33 -11.13
C ARG A 373 -4.67 -31.51 -12.61
N ASP A 374 -5.95 -31.55 -12.98
CA ASP A 374 -6.41 -31.77 -14.36
C ASP A 374 -7.07 -30.54 -14.99
N ASN A 375 -7.23 -29.46 -14.22
CA ASN A 375 -7.76 -28.17 -14.60
C ASN A 375 -9.22 -28.23 -15.13
N GLN A 376 -10.02 -29.12 -14.56
CA GLN A 376 -11.42 -29.34 -14.96
C GLN A 376 -12.40 -29.03 -13.81
N LEU A 377 -13.65 -28.76 -14.17
CA LEU A 377 -14.76 -28.68 -13.21
C LEU A 377 -15.46 -30.04 -13.11
N TYR A 378 -15.68 -30.48 -11.88
CA TYR A 378 -16.42 -31.67 -11.50
C TYR A 378 -17.83 -31.21 -11.10
N VAL A 379 -18.83 -31.53 -11.93
CA VAL A 379 -20.16 -30.92 -11.87
C VAL A 379 -21.23 -31.97 -11.62
N TRP A 380 -22.21 -31.65 -10.78
CA TRP A 380 -23.44 -32.42 -10.59
C TRP A 380 -24.64 -31.57 -11.01
N ASN A 381 -25.39 -32.00 -12.03
CA ASN A 381 -26.53 -31.25 -12.56
C ASN A 381 -27.75 -32.17 -12.79
N ASN A 382 -28.77 -32.02 -11.94
CA ASN A 382 -30.09 -32.68 -12.06
C ASN A 382 -30.10 -34.24 -12.08
N ASN A 383 -29.09 -34.90 -11.49
CA ASN A 383 -28.73 -36.33 -11.56
C ASN A 383 -27.58 -36.69 -12.53
N PHE A 384 -27.25 -35.85 -13.50
CA PHE A 384 -26.15 -36.09 -14.42
C PHE A 384 -24.81 -35.68 -13.82
N ILE A 385 -23.85 -36.60 -13.89
CA ILE A 385 -22.45 -36.40 -13.48
C ILE A 385 -21.66 -35.95 -14.70
N LEU A 386 -21.07 -34.75 -14.62
CA LEU A 386 -20.53 -34.01 -15.74
C LEU A 386 -19.13 -33.51 -15.41
N ARG A 387 -18.20 -33.54 -16.38
CA ARG A 387 -16.87 -32.93 -16.24
C ARG A 387 -16.67 -31.89 -17.32
N TYR A 388 -16.39 -30.64 -16.94
CA TYR A 388 -16.24 -29.55 -17.91
C TYR A 388 -14.77 -29.20 -18.17
N SER A 389 -14.40 -29.07 -19.46
CA SER A 389 -13.08 -28.60 -19.89
C SER A 389 -13.01 -27.06 -19.85
N LEU A 390 -11.90 -26.51 -19.37
CA LEU A 390 -11.68 -25.06 -19.22
C LEU A 390 -10.68 -24.53 -20.27
N GLU A 391 -10.99 -23.38 -20.87
CA GLU A 391 -10.06 -22.61 -21.69
C GLU A 391 -9.50 -21.43 -20.88
N PHE A 392 -8.17 -21.33 -20.81
CA PHE A 392 -7.47 -20.26 -20.10
C PHE A 392 -6.86 -19.26 -21.08
N GLY A 393 -6.93 -17.97 -20.73
CA GLY A 393 -6.13 -16.93 -21.37
C GLY A 393 -4.67 -16.93 -20.88
N PRO A 394 -3.79 -16.11 -21.46
CA PRO A 394 -2.44 -15.93 -20.92
C PRO A 394 -2.53 -15.48 -19.45
N PRO A 395 -1.69 -16.02 -18.55
CA PRO A 395 -1.82 -15.78 -17.12
C PRO A 395 -1.64 -14.31 -16.75
N ASP A 396 -2.33 -13.89 -15.68
CA ASP A 396 -2.08 -12.59 -15.08
C ASP A 396 -0.60 -12.53 -14.63
N PRO A 397 0.18 -11.51 -15.01
CA PRO A 397 1.56 -11.37 -14.55
C PRO A 397 1.70 -11.24 -13.02
N ALA A 398 0.61 -11.10 -12.26
CA ALA A 398 0.57 -11.25 -10.79
C ALA A 398 0.51 -12.72 -10.27
N GLN A 399 0.51 -13.72 -11.16
CA GLN A 399 0.34 -15.15 -10.82
C GLN A 399 1.54 -16.06 -11.17
N VAL A 400 2.62 -15.52 -11.76
CA VAL A 400 3.82 -16.32 -12.12
C VAL A 400 4.85 -16.32 -10.98
N PRO A 401 5.21 -17.50 -10.40
CA PRO A 401 6.34 -17.60 -9.48
C PRO A 401 7.67 -17.33 -10.19
N THR A 402 8.59 -16.58 -9.57
CA THR A 402 9.87 -16.18 -10.19
C THR A 402 10.93 -17.31 -10.22
N THR A 403 10.52 -18.56 -10.07
CA THR A 403 11.38 -19.76 -9.98
C THR A 403 10.93 -20.85 -10.95
N ALA A 404 10.92 -20.52 -12.24
CA ALA A 404 10.85 -21.49 -13.33
C ALA A 404 12.03 -21.26 -14.28
N VAL A 405 13.09 -22.06 -14.12
CA VAL A 405 14.27 -22.01 -15.00
C VAL A 405 13.86 -22.30 -16.45
N THR A 406 14.36 -21.52 -17.40
CA THR A 406 14.03 -21.65 -18.82
C THR A 406 14.65 -22.92 -19.44
N ILE A 407 13.99 -24.07 -19.26
CA ILE A 407 14.36 -25.31 -19.93
C ILE A 407 13.90 -25.25 -21.39
N THR A 408 14.81 -24.80 -22.27
CA THR A 408 14.64 -24.89 -23.72
C THR A 408 14.60 -26.37 -24.15
N SER A 409 13.41 -26.90 -24.44
CA SER A 409 13.24 -28.30 -24.89
C SER A 409 13.52 -28.45 -26.39
N SER A 410 14.80 -28.58 -26.75
CA SER A 410 15.20 -29.02 -28.09
C SER A 410 14.99 -30.54 -28.25
N ALA A 411 13.96 -30.94 -28.99
CA ALA A 411 13.72 -32.35 -29.34
C ALA A 411 12.98 -32.47 -30.70
N GLU A 412 13.72 -32.77 -31.76
CA GLU A 412 13.16 -33.16 -33.06
C GLU A 412 13.17 -34.69 -33.24
N MET A 413 12.15 -35.22 -33.92
CA MET A 413 12.06 -36.57 -34.51
C MET A 413 12.16 -37.77 -33.51
N PHE A 414 11.54 -38.92 -33.75
CA PHE A 414 11.30 -39.64 -35.01
C PHE A 414 9.97 -40.41 -35.02
N LYS A 415 9.40 -40.62 -36.23
CA LYS A 415 8.65 -41.85 -36.55
C LYS A 415 8.60 -42.17 -38.05
N THR A 416 9.39 -43.16 -38.43
CA THR A 416 9.43 -43.90 -39.71
C THR A 416 8.28 -44.95 -39.74
N THR A 417 7.78 -45.56 -40.84
CA THR A 417 8.10 -45.61 -42.29
C THR A 417 6.86 -46.11 -43.09
N VAL A 418 6.76 -45.82 -44.42
CA VAL A 418 5.89 -46.45 -45.47
C VAL A 418 4.35 -46.52 -45.23
N SER A 419 3.43 -46.59 -46.20
CA SER A 419 3.36 -46.57 -47.70
C SER A 419 2.14 -45.68 -48.09
N THR A 420 1.89 -45.20 -49.32
CA THR A 420 1.79 -45.92 -50.61
C THR A 420 1.69 -44.95 -51.81
N THR A 421 2.41 -45.26 -52.89
CA THR A 421 2.22 -44.93 -54.32
C THR A 421 1.43 -43.68 -54.76
N SER A 422 2.12 -42.78 -55.49
CA SER A 422 1.54 -41.72 -56.34
C SER A 422 1.10 -42.22 -57.73
N THR A 423 0.09 -41.59 -58.33
CA THR A 423 -0.29 -41.81 -59.75
C THR A 423 -0.33 -40.52 -60.57
N THR A 424 0.48 -40.46 -61.64
CA THR A 424 0.27 -39.70 -62.91
C THR A 424 0.18 -38.15 -62.89
N SER A 425 0.68 -37.39 -63.89
CA SER A 425 1.61 -37.69 -65.00
C SER A 425 2.16 -36.41 -65.67
N GLN A 426 3.11 -36.60 -66.59
CA GLN A 426 3.49 -35.75 -67.73
C GLN A 426 4.20 -34.38 -67.53
N LYS A 427 5.53 -34.43 -67.74
CA LYS A 427 6.27 -33.79 -68.86
C LYS A 427 6.00 -32.31 -69.23
N GLY A 428 7.09 -31.54 -69.27
CA GLY A 428 7.57 -31.00 -70.56
C GLY A 428 7.95 -29.51 -70.58
N PRO A 429 8.96 -29.07 -71.38
CA PRO A 429 9.72 -27.86 -71.03
C PRO A 429 9.96 -26.83 -72.17
N MET A 430 10.63 -25.72 -71.79
CA MET A 430 11.53 -24.87 -72.63
C MET A 430 10.83 -23.92 -73.64
N SER A 431 11.07 -22.60 -73.61
CA SER A 431 12.32 -21.99 -74.12
C SER A 431 12.53 -20.49 -73.74
N THR A 432 13.56 -19.87 -74.32
CA THR A 432 14.16 -18.51 -74.14
C THR A 432 13.23 -17.33 -74.58
N THR A 433 13.52 -16.01 -74.44
CA THR A 433 14.68 -15.27 -75.03
C THR A 433 14.79 -13.76 -74.61
N VAL A 434 15.99 -13.37 -74.13
CA VAL A 434 16.77 -12.09 -74.27
C VAL A 434 16.12 -10.67 -74.22
N ALA A 435 16.51 -9.93 -73.15
CA ALA A 435 16.99 -8.52 -73.02
C ALA A 435 16.18 -7.23 -73.39
N GLY A 436 16.49 -6.17 -72.63
CA GLY A 436 16.26 -4.73 -72.90
C GLY A 436 15.13 -4.08 -72.06
N SER A 437 15.15 -2.80 -71.64
CA SER A 437 16.16 -1.88 -71.06
C SER A 437 15.59 -0.45 -71.06
N GLN A 438 15.75 0.37 -69.99
CA GLN A 438 15.21 1.75 -69.83
C GLN A 438 13.65 1.80 -69.75
N GLU A 439 12.94 2.77 -69.16
CA GLU A 439 13.22 3.92 -68.27
C GLU A 439 12.00 4.12 -67.30
N GLY A 440 11.69 5.22 -66.57
CA GLY A 440 12.27 6.56 -66.42
C GLY A 440 11.44 7.51 -65.52
N SER A 441 11.73 7.56 -64.20
CA SER A 441 11.50 8.68 -63.26
C SER A 441 10.09 9.36 -63.08
N LYS A 442 9.56 9.30 -61.84
CA LYS A 442 8.81 10.34 -61.07
C LYS A 442 7.56 11.06 -61.66
N GLY A 443 6.47 11.16 -60.87
CA GLY A 443 5.42 12.20 -61.04
C GLY A 443 4.28 12.14 -59.99
N THR A 444 3.87 13.25 -59.37
CA THR A 444 3.02 13.30 -58.16
C THR A 444 1.57 13.81 -58.38
N LYS A 445 0.64 13.40 -57.48
CA LYS A 445 -0.70 14.00 -57.12
C LYS A 445 -1.94 13.76 -58.01
N ALA A 446 -2.86 12.91 -57.52
CA ALA A 446 -4.26 13.13 -57.03
C ALA A 446 -5.24 14.09 -57.76
N PRO A 447 -6.60 14.02 -57.57
CA PRO A 447 -7.47 13.17 -56.71
C PRO A 447 -8.53 12.41 -57.57
N PRO A 448 -9.90 12.43 -57.43
CA PRO A 448 -10.85 12.52 -56.29
C PRO A 448 -12.11 11.58 -56.28
N ALA A 449 -12.52 11.10 -55.08
CA ALA A 449 -13.92 10.90 -54.62
C ALA A 449 -14.82 9.80 -55.29
N VAL A 450 -15.98 9.34 -54.76
CA VAL A 450 -16.95 9.89 -53.74
C VAL A 450 -17.60 8.78 -52.85
N SER A 451 -17.72 9.06 -51.53
CA SER A 451 -18.61 8.43 -50.50
C SER A 451 -18.50 6.90 -50.25
N THR A 452 -18.92 6.33 -49.11
CA THR A 452 -19.77 6.74 -47.95
C THR A 452 -19.23 5.98 -46.71
N THR A 453 -19.47 6.26 -45.41
CA THR A 453 -20.41 7.12 -44.65
C THR A 453 -19.67 7.65 -43.38
N LYS A 454 -20.36 7.97 -42.27
CA LYS A 454 -19.78 8.20 -40.93
C LYS A 454 -20.67 7.66 -39.82
N ILE A 455 -20.05 7.18 -38.74
CA ILE A 455 -20.59 7.14 -37.37
C ILE A 455 -19.52 7.85 -36.50
N PRO A 456 -19.89 8.74 -35.56
CA PRO A 456 -18.90 9.50 -34.79
C PRO A 456 -18.20 8.64 -33.72
N PRO A 457 -16.90 8.89 -33.43
CA PRO A 457 -16.22 8.23 -32.33
C PRO A 457 -16.67 8.80 -30.98
N VAL A 458 -16.92 7.93 -30.00
CA VAL A 458 -17.04 8.32 -28.59
C VAL A 458 -15.64 8.68 -28.07
N THR A 459 -15.52 9.80 -27.36
CA THR A 459 -14.25 10.28 -26.80
C THR A 459 -13.86 9.47 -25.55
N ASN A 460 -13.12 8.38 -25.73
CA ASN A 460 -12.44 7.69 -24.63
C ASN A 460 -11.28 8.56 -24.11
N ILE A 461 -11.59 9.47 -23.18
CA ILE A 461 -10.57 10.22 -22.42
C ILE A 461 -10.11 9.37 -21.24
N PHE A 462 -9.32 8.34 -21.55
CA PHE A 462 -8.37 7.72 -20.62
C PHE A 462 -7.17 7.24 -21.43
N PRO A 463 -5.94 7.70 -21.17
CA PRO A 463 -4.76 7.10 -21.78
C PRO A 463 -4.64 5.65 -21.31
N LEU A 464 -4.50 4.73 -22.26
CA LEU A 464 -4.10 3.36 -21.96
C LEU A 464 -2.69 3.40 -21.32
N PRO A 465 -2.42 2.64 -20.24
CA PRO A 465 -1.06 2.51 -19.72
C PRO A 465 -0.09 2.10 -20.82
N GLU A 466 1.06 2.77 -20.90
CA GLU A 466 2.00 2.58 -21.99
C GLU A 466 2.50 1.13 -22.01
N ARG A 467 2.46 0.50 -23.20
CA ARG A 467 2.79 -0.92 -23.35
C ARG A 467 4.28 -1.20 -23.17
N PHE A 468 5.10 -0.16 -23.32
CA PHE A 468 6.55 -0.19 -23.28
C PHE A 468 7.07 1.02 -22.51
N CYS A 469 8.15 0.85 -21.76
CA CYS A 469 9.00 1.94 -21.34
C CYS A 469 9.71 2.53 -22.56
N GLU A 470 9.63 3.85 -22.73
CA GLU A 470 10.32 4.56 -23.80
C GLU A 470 11.84 4.47 -23.71
N ALA A 471 12.50 4.59 -24.88
CA ALA A 471 13.96 4.50 -24.96
C ALA A 471 14.62 5.67 -24.22
N LEU A 472 15.61 5.38 -23.36
CA LEU A 472 16.17 6.35 -22.42
C LEU A 472 17.69 6.22 -22.31
N ASP A 473 18.41 7.35 -22.43
CA ASP A 473 19.83 7.43 -22.04
C ASP A 473 19.91 7.77 -20.54
N ALA A 474 20.22 6.80 -19.69
CA ALA A 474 20.32 6.96 -18.23
C ALA A 474 21.62 6.37 -17.67
N ARG A 475 22.26 7.10 -16.76
CA ARG A 475 23.57 6.76 -16.14
C ARG A 475 24.68 6.40 -17.15
N GLY A 476 24.65 7.01 -18.34
CA GLY A 476 25.62 6.77 -19.41
C GLY A 476 25.35 5.51 -20.25
N ILE A 477 24.21 4.84 -20.04
CA ILE A 477 23.78 3.64 -20.76
C ILE A 477 22.53 3.98 -21.59
N ARG A 478 22.47 3.44 -22.81
CA ARG A 478 21.29 3.54 -23.69
C ARG A 478 20.36 2.35 -23.50
N TRP A 479 19.23 2.61 -22.84
CA TRP A 479 18.17 1.64 -22.61
C TRP A 479 17.20 1.65 -23.81
N PRO A 480 16.91 0.48 -24.42
CA PRO A 480 16.01 0.38 -25.56
C PRO A 480 14.56 0.58 -25.12
N GLN A 481 13.64 0.82 -26.07
CA GLN A 481 12.22 0.70 -25.80
C GLN A 481 11.92 -0.74 -25.32
N THR A 482 11.29 -0.88 -24.15
CA THR A 482 11.28 -2.14 -23.38
C THR A 482 9.87 -2.48 -22.93
N GLN A 483 9.42 -3.73 -23.13
CA GLN A 483 8.06 -4.13 -22.73
C GLN A 483 7.88 -4.11 -21.21
N ARG A 484 6.72 -3.63 -20.74
CA ARG A 484 6.37 -3.59 -19.31
C ARG A 484 6.54 -4.95 -18.63
N GLY A 485 7.13 -4.95 -17.44
CA GLY A 485 7.49 -6.16 -16.68
C GLY A 485 8.85 -6.76 -17.03
N MET A 486 9.45 -6.42 -18.19
CA MET A 486 10.77 -6.94 -18.55
C MET A 486 11.89 -6.19 -17.83
N MET A 487 12.89 -6.94 -17.38
CA MET A 487 14.22 -6.42 -17.09
C MET A 487 15.07 -6.49 -18.37
N VAL A 488 15.86 -5.46 -18.65
CA VAL A 488 16.81 -5.43 -19.76
C VAL A 488 18.22 -5.25 -19.23
N GLU A 489 19.16 -6.01 -19.79
CA GLU A 489 20.59 -5.89 -19.50
C GLU A 489 21.33 -5.09 -20.58
N ARG A 490 22.36 -4.36 -20.16
CA ARG A 490 23.28 -3.62 -21.03
C ARG A 490 24.71 -3.68 -20.48
N PRO A 491 25.75 -3.51 -21.33
CA PRO A 491 27.11 -3.31 -20.84
C PRO A 491 27.20 -2.09 -19.90
N CYS A 492 27.98 -2.23 -18.84
CA CYS A 492 28.28 -1.15 -17.89
C CYS A 492 28.91 0.09 -18.56
N PRO A 493 28.84 1.28 -17.92
CA PRO A 493 29.28 2.54 -18.52
C PRO A 493 30.80 2.59 -18.72
N LYS A 494 31.24 3.42 -19.69
CA LYS A 494 32.66 3.59 -20.06
C LYS A 494 33.54 3.84 -18.83
N GLY A 495 34.53 2.97 -18.62
CA GLY A 495 35.43 2.98 -17.46
C GLY A 495 35.23 1.80 -16.50
N THR A 496 34.08 1.13 -16.58
CA THR A 496 33.74 -0.07 -15.78
C THR A 496 33.53 -1.31 -16.66
N ARG A 497 33.49 -2.48 -16.03
CA ARG A 497 33.19 -3.79 -16.63
C ARG A 497 32.04 -4.45 -15.88
N GLY A 498 31.30 -5.31 -16.59
CA GLY A 498 30.13 -6.05 -16.08
C GLY A 498 28.86 -5.78 -16.90
N THR A 499 27.74 -6.24 -16.37
CA THR A 499 26.39 -5.96 -16.88
C THR A 499 25.63 -5.06 -15.92
N ALA A 500 24.95 -4.06 -16.47
CA ALA A 500 23.95 -3.25 -15.78
C ALA A 500 22.56 -3.75 -16.17
N SER A 501 21.58 -3.67 -15.27
CA SER A 501 20.19 -4.04 -15.56
C SER A 501 19.21 -2.91 -15.23
N TYR A 502 18.07 -2.87 -15.91
CA TYR A 502 17.01 -1.91 -15.60
C TYR A 502 15.63 -2.57 -15.80
N LEU A 503 14.75 -2.39 -14.82
CA LEU A 503 13.39 -2.94 -14.82
C LEU A 503 12.39 -1.94 -15.38
N CYS A 504 11.61 -2.36 -16.37
CA CYS A 504 10.43 -1.64 -16.85
C CYS A 504 9.21 -2.01 -15.99
N VAL A 505 8.62 -1.04 -15.27
CA VAL A 505 7.61 -1.31 -14.24
C VAL A 505 6.27 -1.73 -14.85
N LEU A 506 5.78 -2.89 -14.41
CA LEU A 506 4.57 -3.55 -14.93
C LEU A 506 3.30 -2.69 -14.80
N SER A 507 3.15 -1.96 -13.68
CA SER A 507 1.93 -1.22 -13.33
C SER A 507 1.81 0.15 -14.00
N THR A 508 2.92 0.81 -14.31
CA THR A 508 2.93 2.16 -14.90
C THR A 508 3.31 2.18 -16.38
N GLY A 509 4.06 1.17 -16.86
CA GLY A 509 4.72 1.23 -18.17
C GLY A 509 5.97 2.12 -18.20
N THR A 510 6.42 2.62 -17.04
CA THR A 510 7.59 3.50 -16.92
C THR A 510 8.79 2.76 -16.34
N TRP A 511 10.01 3.26 -16.58
CA TRP A 511 11.21 2.72 -15.92
C TRP A 511 11.12 2.79 -14.40
N ASN A 512 11.82 1.89 -13.70
CA ASN A 512 11.86 1.86 -12.23
C ASN A 512 12.35 3.20 -11.65
N PRO A 513 11.57 3.90 -10.79
CA PRO A 513 11.95 5.20 -10.24
C PRO A 513 13.20 5.16 -9.34
N LYS A 514 13.62 3.99 -8.84
CA LYS A 514 14.90 3.83 -8.13
C LYS A 514 16.13 3.93 -9.07
N GLY A 515 15.94 3.84 -10.39
CA GLY A 515 17.01 3.83 -11.39
C GLY A 515 17.47 2.43 -11.81
N PRO A 516 18.47 2.34 -12.70
CA PRO A 516 19.08 1.07 -13.12
C PRO A 516 19.98 0.51 -12.01
N ASP A 517 20.08 -0.82 -11.95
CA ASP A 517 21.01 -1.53 -11.08
C ASP A 517 22.39 -1.61 -11.76
N LEU A 518 23.40 -1.10 -11.06
CA LEU A 518 24.80 -1.02 -11.46
C LEU A 518 25.70 -1.83 -10.50
N SER A 519 25.15 -2.66 -9.61
CA SER A 519 25.88 -3.47 -8.61
C SER A 519 26.95 -4.39 -9.20
N ASN A 520 26.81 -4.82 -10.45
CA ASN A 520 27.81 -5.63 -11.17
C ASN A 520 28.79 -4.77 -12.02
N CYS A 521 28.71 -3.44 -11.96
CA CYS A 521 29.63 -2.53 -12.68
C CYS A 521 30.85 -2.17 -11.82
N THR A 522 31.99 -2.79 -12.13
CA THR A 522 33.26 -2.63 -11.40
C THR A 522 34.32 -1.89 -12.22
N SER A 523 35.11 -1.07 -11.55
CA SER A 523 36.28 -0.38 -12.08
C SER A 523 37.46 -1.33 -12.27
N HIS A 524 38.37 -0.96 -13.18
CA HIS A 524 39.57 -1.77 -13.48
C HIS A 524 40.46 -2.06 -12.26
N TRP A 525 40.53 -1.13 -11.29
CA TRP A 525 41.39 -1.27 -10.11
C TRP A 525 40.93 -2.38 -9.14
N VAL A 526 39.63 -2.68 -9.06
CA VAL A 526 39.08 -3.76 -8.22
C VAL A 526 39.71 -5.10 -8.59
N ASN A 527 39.80 -5.36 -9.91
CA ASN A 527 40.39 -6.58 -10.45
C ASN A 527 41.92 -6.63 -10.25
N GLN A 528 42.59 -5.47 -10.26
CA GLN A 528 44.03 -5.38 -9.99
C GLN A 528 44.33 -5.69 -8.52
N LEU A 529 43.56 -5.14 -7.57
CA LEU A 529 43.76 -5.41 -6.15
C LEU A 529 43.42 -6.87 -5.80
N ALA A 530 42.36 -7.44 -6.40
CA ALA A 530 42.03 -8.86 -6.26
C ALA A 530 43.13 -9.80 -6.80
N GLN A 531 43.87 -9.39 -7.84
CA GLN A 531 45.05 -10.12 -8.32
C GLN A 531 46.23 -10.00 -7.34
N LYS A 532 46.46 -8.82 -6.75
CA LYS A 532 47.52 -8.63 -5.74
C LYS A 532 47.29 -9.44 -4.46
N ILE A 533 46.05 -9.51 -3.98
CA ILE A 533 45.64 -10.40 -2.87
C ILE A 533 46.07 -11.84 -3.15
N ARG A 534 45.74 -12.36 -4.35
CA ARG A 534 46.14 -13.72 -4.78
C ARG A 534 47.65 -13.93 -4.95
N SER A 535 48.44 -12.85 -5.02
CA SER A 535 49.91 -12.92 -5.07
C SER A 535 50.59 -12.82 -3.70
N GLY A 536 49.83 -12.65 -2.60
CA GLY A 536 50.37 -12.62 -1.24
C GLY A 536 51.01 -11.29 -0.83
N GLU A 537 50.61 -10.16 -1.42
CA GLU A 537 51.03 -8.83 -0.95
C GLU A 537 50.57 -8.57 0.51
N ASN A 538 51.27 -7.67 1.22
CA ASN A 538 50.98 -7.37 2.63
C ASN A 538 49.61 -6.69 2.81
N ALA A 539 48.78 -7.20 3.74
CA ALA A 539 47.41 -6.75 3.92
C ALA A 539 47.28 -5.25 4.26
N ALA A 540 48.19 -4.71 5.08
CA ALA A 540 48.18 -3.27 5.42
C ALA A 540 48.60 -2.39 4.23
N SER A 541 49.44 -2.88 3.32
CA SER A 541 49.75 -2.20 2.05
C SER A 541 48.53 -2.18 1.12
N LEU A 542 47.87 -3.32 0.95
CA LEU A 542 46.68 -3.46 0.11
C LEU A 542 45.50 -2.65 0.63
N ALA A 543 45.30 -2.59 1.94
CA ALA A 543 44.29 -1.72 2.57
C ALA A 543 44.58 -0.23 2.31
N ASN A 544 45.85 0.20 2.32
CA ASN A 544 46.24 1.57 1.97
C ASN A 544 46.03 1.88 0.46
N GLU A 545 46.19 0.89 -0.41
CA GLU A 545 45.88 1.02 -1.85
C GLU A 545 44.35 1.10 -2.08
N LEU A 546 43.55 0.30 -1.38
CA LEU A 546 42.08 0.38 -1.36
C LEU A 546 41.58 1.75 -0.87
N ALA A 547 42.15 2.25 0.24
CA ALA A 547 41.86 3.57 0.80
C ALA A 547 42.27 4.74 -0.11
N LYS A 548 43.18 4.50 -1.06
CA LYS A 548 43.62 5.45 -2.09
C LYS A 548 42.71 5.39 -3.33
N HIS A 549 42.27 4.20 -3.74
CA HIS A 549 41.33 4.05 -4.85
C HIS A 549 39.93 4.57 -4.51
N THR A 550 39.41 4.28 -3.31
CA THR A 550 38.07 4.71 -2.89
C THR A 550 37.92 6.22 -2.70
N LYS A 551 39.02 6.98 -2.59
CA LYS A 551 39.03 8.47 -2.67
C LYS A 551 38.63 9.00 -4.05
N GLY A 552 38.81 8.20 -5.10
CA GLY A 552 38.32 8.51 -6.44
C GLY A 552 36.81 8.35 -6.58
N PRO A 553 36.22 8.65 -7.75
CA PRO A 553 34.85 8.27 -8.05
C PRO A 553 34.70 6.74 -7.99
N VAL A 554 33.71 6.26 -7.25
CA VAL A 554 33.38 4.83 -7.09
C VAL A 554 32.01 4.54 -7.70
N PHE A 555 31.90 3.42 -8.41
CA PHE A 555 30.62 2.92 -8.93
C PHE A 555 29.96 1.95 -7.94
N ALA A 556 28.71 1.57 -8.19
CA ALA A 556 27.95 0.71 -7.27
C ALA A 556 28.64 -0.64 -7.02
N GLY A 557 29.15 -1.30 -8.07
CA GLY A 557 29.96 -2.51 -7.91
C GLY A 557 31.34 -2.29 -7.30
N ASP A 558 31.89 -1.07 -7.34
CA ASP A 558 33.12 -0.76 -6.58
C ASP A 558 32.83 -0.72 -5.07
N VAL A 559 31.63 -0.30 -4.65
CA VAL A 559 31.23 -0.26 -3.24
C VAL A 559 31.13 -1.69 -2.68
N SER A 560 30.32 -2.56 -3.30
CA SER A 560 30.17 -3.95 -2.84
C SER A 560 31.47 -4.75 -2.97
N SER A 561 32.25 -4.54 -4.03
CA SER A 561 33.57 -5.16 -4.17
C SER A 561 34.57 -4.65 -3.14
N SER A 562 34.53 -3.36 -2.74
CA SER A 562 35.42 -2.84 -1.70
C SER A 562 35.21 -3.55 -0.37
N VAL A 563 33.95 -3.80 0.02
CA VAL A 563 33.62 -4.51 1.26
C VAL A 563 34.06 -5.98 1.21
N ARG A 564 33.79 -6.69 0.10
CA ARG A 564 34.28 -8.07 -0.12
C ARG A 564 35.82 -8.18 -0.18
N LEU A 565 36.50 -7.09 -0.56
CA LEU A 565 37.98 -7.00 -0.49
C LEU A 565 38.47 -6.69 0.92
N MET A 566 37.73 -5.91 1.72
CA MET A 566 38.06 -5.68 3.13
C MET A 566 38.00 -6.98 3.93
N GLU A 567 36.94 -7.78 3.74
CA GLU A 567 36.71 -9.10 4.34
C GLU A 567 37.94 -10.02 4.15
N GLN A 568 38.32 -10.28 2.89
CA GLN A 568 39.51 -11.08 2.54
C GLN A 568 40.82 -10.51 3.12
N LEU A 569 40.89 -9.19 3.31
CA LEU A 569 42.07 -8.54 3.89
C LEU A 569 42.11 -8.60 5.43
N VAL A 570 41.00 -8.89 6.13
CA VAL A 570 41.00 -9.18 7.58
C VAL A 570 41.63 -10.54 7.83
N ASP A 571 41.19 -11.59 7.11
CA ASP A 571 41.74 -12.95 7.22
C ASP A 571 43.26 -12.98 6.98
N ILE A 572 43.70 -12.34 5.89
CA ILE A 572 45.12 -12.27 5.52
C ILE A 572 45.91 -11.43 6.54
N LEU A 573 45.31 -10.40 7.14
CA LEU A 573 45.97 -9.64 8.21
C LEU A 573 46.19 -10.51 9.45
N ASP A 574 45.20 -11.26 9.93
CA ASP A 574 45.38 -12.09 11.13
C ASP A 574 46.48 -13.14 10.91
N ALA A 575 46.45 -13.84 9.77
CA ALA A 575 47.51 -14.77 9.38
C ALA A 575 48.90 -14.10 9.35
N GLN A 576 49.03 -12.92 8.73
CA GLN A 576 50.29 -12.16 8.71
C GLN A 576 50.70 -11.64 10.10
N LEU A 577 49.74 -11.31 10.97
CA LEU A 577 50.01 -10.89 12.34
C LEU A 577 50.48 -12.06 13.20
N GLN A 578 50.05 -13.30 12.96
CA GLN A 578 50.51 -14.46 13.73
C GLN A 578 52.04 -14.65 13.64
N GLU A 579 52.64 -14.46 12.45
CA GLU A 579 54.09 -14.62 12.18
C GLU A 579 54.99 -13.49 12.73
N LEU A 580 54.45 -12.28 12.93
CA LEU A 580 55.24 -11.08 13.28
C LEU A 580 55.69 -11.03 14.75
N LYS A 581 56.70 -10.20 15.07
CA LYS A 581 57.10 -9.95 16.47
C LYS A 581 56.10 -9.01 17.17
N PRO A 582 55.85 -9.12 18.49
CA PRO A 582 54.87 -8.28 19.19
C PRO A 582 54.99 -6.77 18.97
N SER A 583 56.21 -6.23 18.85
CA SER A 583 56.46 -4.82 18.56
C SER A 583 56.08 -4.39 17.13
N GLU A 584 56.06 -5.33 16.19
CA GLU A 584 55.70 -5.11 14.79
C GLU A 584 54.16 -5.23 14.61
N LYS A 585 53.51 -6.14 15.35
CA LYS A 585 52.05 -6.39 15.30
C LYS A 585 51.20 -5.14 15.51
N ASP A 586 51.48 -4.36 16.55
CA ASP A 586 50.73 -3.13 16.86
C ASP A 586 50.81 -2.11 15.69
N SER A 587 52.01 -1.93 15.12
CA SER A 587 52.22 -1.01 14.01
C SER A 587 51.47 -1.43 12.73
N ALA A 588 51.45 -2.73 12.43
CA ALA A 588 50.75 -3.29 11.28
C ALA A 588 49.22 -3.21 11.47
N GLY A 589 48.71 -3.64 12.63
CA GLY A 589 47.28 -3.62 12.95
C GLY A 589 46.69 -2.21 12.94
N ARG A 590 47.41 -1.20 13.46
CA ARG A 590 47.00 0.21 13.39
C ARG A 590 47.03 0.76 11.97
N SER A 591 48.07 0.47 11.19
CA SER A 591 48.20 0.92 9.80
C SER A 591 47.06 0.37 8.94
N TYR A 592 46.75 -0.92 9.11
CA TYR A 592 45.61 -1.56 8.49
C TYR A 592 44.28 -0.92 8.89
N ASN A 593 43.97 -0.86 10.19
CA ASN A 593 42.69 -0.33 10.68
C ASN A 593 42.49 1.12 10.26
N LYS A 594 43.55 1.95 10.24
CA LYS A 594 43.45 3.34 9.76
C LYS A 594 43.10 3.41 8.28
N ALA A 595 43.62 2.50 7.45
CA ALA A 595 43.32 2.45 6.03
C ALA A 595 41.91 1.90 5.74
N ILE A 596 41.44 0.92 6.52
CA ILE A 596 40.06 0.43 6.44
C ILE A 596 39.07 1.51 6.90
N VAL A 597 39.33 2.21 8.01
CA VAL A 597 38.52 3.34 8.47
C VAL A 597 38.48 4.46 7.42
N ASP A 598 39.59 4.79 6.77
CA ASP A 598 39.60 5.74 5.64
C ASP A 598 38.82 5.21 4.43
N THR A 599 38.84 3.90 4.17
CA THR A 599 38.03 3.26 3.12
C THR A 599 36.54 3.39 3.41
N VAL A 600 36.11 3.12 4.64
CA VAL A 600 34.71 3.27 5.05
C VAL A 600 34.27 4.73 5.05
N ASP A 601 35.13 5.66 5.49
CA ASP A 601 34.88 7.10 5.40
C ASP A 601 34.68 7.55 3.94
N ASN A 602 35.53 7.08 3.03
CA ASN A 602 35.38 7.31 1.59
C ASN A 602 34.07 6.74 1.05
N LEU A 603 33.65 5.55 1.48
CA LEU A 603 32.43 4.88 0.99
C LEU A 603 31.14 5.49 1.53
N LEU A 604 31.18 6.15 2.71
CA LEU A 604 30.01 6.78 3.35
C LEU A 604 29.89 8.30 3.09
N ARG A 605 30.85 8.91 2.39
CA ARG A 605 30.78 10.33 1.99
C ARG A 605 29.55 10.64 1.09
N PRO A 606 28.99 11.85 1.13
CA PRO A 606 27.77 12.21 0.38
C PRO A 606 27.78 11.85 -1.11
N GLU A 607 28.91 12.01 -1.81
CA GLU A 607 29.02 11.71 -3.25
C GLU A 607 29.01 10.20 -3.54
N ALA A 608 29.47 9.37 -2.59
CA ALA A 608 29.44 7.92 -2.73
C ALA A 608 28.05 7.35 -2.42
N LEU A 609 27.25 8.00 -1.57
CA LEU A 609 25.88 7.57 -1.23
C LEU A 609 24.97 7.46 -2.46
N GLU A 610 25.20 8.26 -3.51
CA GLU A 610 24.50 8.11 -4.80
C GLU A 610 24.88 6.81 -5.52
N SER A 611 26.13 6.35 -5.43
CA SER A 611 26.55 5.06 -5.99
C SER A 611 25.96 3.88 -5.22
N TRP A 612 25.78 3.98 -3.89
CA TRP A 612 25.01 2.98 -3.13
C TRP A 612 23.56 2.87 -3.62
N LYS A 613 22.91 4.00 -3.92
CA LYS A 613 21.53 4.04 -4.44
C LYS A 613 21.36 3.39 -5.82
N HIS A 614 22.44 3.17 -6.57
CA HIS A 614 22.42 2.43 -7.84
C HIS A 614 22.61 0.91 -7.66
N MET A 615 22.64 0.38 -6.42
CA MET A 615 22.42 -1.04 -6.14
C MET A 615 20.93 -1.29 -5.85
N ASN A 616 20.41 -2.49 -6.09
CA ASN A 616 19.09 -2.87 -5.57
C ASN A 616 19.06 -2.91 -4.02
N SER A 617 17.88 -2.88 -3.41
CA SER A 617 17.75 -2.80 -1.94
C SER A 617 18.25 -4.04 -1.18
N SER A 618 18.33 -5.22 -1.82
CA SER A 618 18.94 -6.40 -1.19
C SER A 618 20.47 -6.28 -1.16
N GLU A 619 21.09 -5.88 -2.27
CA GLU A 619 22.55 -5.69 -2.33
C GLU A 619 23.00 -4.50 -1.47
N GLN A 620 22.16 -3.45 -1.32
CA GLN A 620 22.38 -2.38 -0.33
C GLN A 620 22.42 -2.93 1.10
N ALA A 621 21.40 -3.69 1.52
CA ALA A 621 21.32 -4.25 2.88
C ALA A 621 22.42 -5.30 3.15
N HIS A 622 22.75 -6.11 2.14
CA HIS A 622 23.84 -7.09 2.18
C HIS A 622 25.21 -6.39 2.35
N THR A 623 25.54 -5.46 1.45
CA THR A 623 26.81 -4.70 1.50
C THR A 623 26.93 -3.89 2.79
N ALA A 624 25.84 -3.30 3.27
CA ALA A 624 25.82 -2.56 4.54
C ALA A 624 26.03 -3.48 5.74
N THR A 625 25.46 -4.68 5.74
CA THR A 625 25.64 -5.67 6.82
C THR A 625 27.07 -6.23 6.83
N MET A 626 27.62 -6.59 5.67
CA MET A 626 29.04 -6.99 5.55
C MET A 626 29.99 -5.90 6.07
N LEU A 627 29.71 -4.62 5.77
CA LEU A 627 30.52 -3.49 6.23
C LEU A 627 30.49 -3.32 7.75
N LEU A 628 29.34 -3.53 8.41
CA LEU A 628 29.25 -3.54 9.87
C LEU A 628 30.14 -4.65 10.46
N ASP A 629 30.00 -5.85 9.92
CA ASP A 629 30.60 -7.08 10.42
C ASP A 629 32.13 -7.07 10.25
N THR A 630 32.61 -6.93 9.00
CA THR A 630 34.04 -6.89 8.65
C THR A 630 34.82 -5.83 9.43
N LEU A 631 34.22 -4.67 9.70
CA LEU A 631 34.89 -3.62 10.48
C LEU A 631 34.96 -3.94 11.97
N GLU A 632 33.93 -4.60 12.52
CA GLU A 632 33.97 -5.12 13.89
C GLU A 632 35.04 -6.22 14.02
N GLU A 633 35.14 -7.12 13.04
CA GLU A 633 36.18 -8.14 12.99
C GLU A 633 37.60 -7.53 12.97
N GLY A 634 37.88 -6.62 12.03
CA GLY A 634 39.19 -5.97 11.90
C GLY A 634 39.58 -5.12 13.13
N ALA A 635 38.58 -4.56 13.83
CA ALA A 635 38.78 -3.85 15.09
C ALA A 635 39.13 -4.79 16.26
N PHE A 636 38.55 -6.00 16.29
CA PHE A 636 38.95 -7.03 17.28
C PHE A 636 40.34 -7.62 16.98
N VAL A 637 40.70 -7.84 15.71
CA VAL A 637 42.09 -8.24 15.34
C VAL A 637 43.12 -7.20 15.81
N LEU A 638 42.78 -5.91 15.81
CA LEU A 638 43.59 -4.87 16.47
C LEU A 638 43.56 -5.00 18.01
N ALA A 639 42.38 -5.18 18.61
CA ALA A 639 42.24 -5.34 20.06
C ALA A 639 43.03 -6.54 20.63
N ASP A 640 43.20 -7.61 19.85
CA ASP A 640 43.97 -8.80 20.21
C ASP A 640 45.48 -8.61 20.13
N ASN A 641 45.95 -7.59 19.39
CA ASN A 641 47.37 -7.31 19.15
C ASN A 641 47.88 -6.02 19.82
N LEU A 642 47.05 -5.34 20.62
CA LEU A 642 47.41 -4.16 21.40
C LEU A 642 48.03 -4.52 22.77
N VAL A 643 49.12 -3.84 23.12
CA VAL A 643 49.75 -3.93 24.46
C VAL A 643 49.03 -3.01 25.45
N GLU A 644 48.88 -3.45 26.70
CA GLU A 644 48.02 -2.79 27.70
C GLU A 644 48.67 -1.65 28.51
N PRO A 645 47.86 -0.77 29.13
CA PRO A 645 46.45 -0.50 28.85
C PRO A 645 46.32 0.60 27.78
N THR A 646 45.77 0.27 26.61
CA THR A 646 45.78 1.16 25.45
C THR A 646 44.37 1.43 24.91
N ARG A 647 44.13 2.70 24.54
CA ARG A 647 42.97 3.11 23.74
C ARG A 647 43.43 3.69 22.42
N VAL A 648 42.73 3.35 21.33
CA VAL A 648 43.02 3.79 19.97
C VAL A 648 41.72 4.31 19.36
N SER A 649 41.63 5.62 19.14
CA SER A 649 40.46 6.27 18.56
C SER A 649 40.82 6.78 17.16
N MET A 650 40.01 6.43 16.15
CA MET A 650 40.18 6.77 14.74
C MET A 650 38.93 7.54 14.23
N PRO A 651 38.75 8.82 14.61
CA PRO A 651 37.63 9.63 14.16
C PRO A 651 37.86 10.24 12.76
N THR A 652 36.91 10.03 11.85
CA THR A 652 36.83 10.69 10.53
C THR A 652 35.57 11.57 10.43
N GLU A 653 35.10 11.90 9.22
CA GLU A 653 33.89 12.70 9.03
C GLU A 653 32.60 11.85 8.99
N ASN A 654 32.65 10.62 8.46
CA ASN A 654 31.48 9.75 8.30
C ASN A 654 31.51 8.54 9.25
N ILE A 655 32.66 8.22 9.87
CA ILE A 655 32.80 7.13 10.83
C ILE A 655 33.68 7.51 12.03
N VAL A 656 33.39 6.92 13.19
CA VAL A 656 34.27 6.97 14.36
C VAL A 656 34.43 5.56 14.92
N LEU A 657 35.64 5.00 14.82
CA LEU A 657 36.04 3.74 15.47
C LEU A 657 36.86 4.05 16.74
N GLU A 658 36.59 3.36 17.84
CA GLU A 658 37.48 3.36 19.01
C GLU A 658 37.61 1.95 19.59
N VAL A 659 38.87 1.53 19.78
CA VAL A 659 39.25 0.22 20.35
C VAL A 659 39.96 0.47 21.68
N ALA A 660 39.52 -0.20 22.74
CA ALA A 660 40.08 -0.06 24.08
C ALA A 660 40.38 -1.42 24.71
N VAL A 661 41.64 -1.63 25.10
CA VAL A 661 42.09 -2.79 25.87
C VAL A 661 42.40 -2.33 27.30
N LEU A 662 41.71 -2.94 28.26
CA LEU A 662 41.57 -2.42 29.62
C LEU A 662 41.78 -3.54 30.64
N SER A 663 42.71 -3.35 31.57
CA SER A 663 42.73 -4.16 32.79
C SER A 663 41.49 -3.87 33.63
N THR A 664 40.87 -4.93 34.17
CA THR A 664 39.71 -4.87 35.07
C THR A 664 40.10 -5.00 36.55
N GLU A 665 41.40 -5.21 36.83
CA GLU A 665 41.96 -5.29 38.17
C GLU A 665 41.92 -3.92 38.86
N GLY A 666 41.17 -3.82 39.97
CA GLY A 666 41.04 -2.59 40.76
C GLY A 666 39.70 -1.87 40.59
N GLN A 667 39.70 -0.54 40.60
CA GLN A 667 38.49 0.28 40.44
C GLN A 667 38.28 0.70 38.99
N VAL A 668 37.36 -0.01 38.32
CA VAL A 668 36.84 0.33 37.00
C VAL A 668 35.75 1.37 37.15
N GLN A 669 35.71 2.36 36.26
CA GLN A 669 34.65 3.39 36.16
C GLN A 669 33.71 3.09 34.99
N ASP A 670 32.53 3.70 34.98
CA ASP A 670 31.63 3.65 33.82
C ASP A 670 32.29 4.23 32.56
N PHE A 671 32.11 3.56 31.44
CA PHE A 671 32.70 3.97 30.17
C PHE A 671 31.66 4.70 29.33
N LYS A 672 31.99 5.90 28.87
CA LYS A 672 31.17 6.67 27.94
C LYS A 672 31.94 6.99 26.66
N PHE A 673 31.35 6.64 25.52
CA PHE A 673 31.90 6.85 24.18
C PHE A 673 30.93 7.73 23.35
N PRO A 674 31.41 8.60 22.44
CA PRO A 674 32.80 8.98 22.22
C PRO A 674 33.30 10.04 23.23
N LEU A 675 34.61 10.02 23.49
CA LEU A 675 35.27 10.95 24.41
C LEU A 675 35.56 12.30 23.74
N GLY A 676 34.51 13.10 23.51
CA GLY A 676 34.64 14.52 23.17
C GLY A 676 33.59 15.06 22.20
N ILE A 677 33.79 16.32 21.79
CA ILE A 677 32.82 17.13 21.00
C ILE A 677 32.54 16.52 19.60
N LYS A 678 33.44 15.68 19.06
CA LYS A 678 33.31 15.08 17.72
C LYS A 678 32.17 14.04 17.57
N GLY A 679 31.49 13.68 18.65
CA GLY A 679 30.35 12.74 18.65
C GLY A 679 29.02 13.27 18.10
N ALA A 680 28.92 14.55 17.71
CA ALA A 680 27.71 15.16 17.13
C ALA A 680 26.41 15.05 17.98
N GLY A 681 26.53 14.75 19.29
CA GLY A 681 25.40 14.53 20.20
C GLY A 681 25.03 13.06 20.43
N SER A 682 25.60 12.13 19.65
CA SER A 682 25.54 10.69 19.92
C SER A 682 26.43 10.33 21.12
N SER A 683 25.96 9.46 22.01
CA SER A 683 26.82 8.81 23.00
C SER A 683 26.23 7.50 23.53
N ILE A 684 27.10 6.57 23.94
CA ILE A 684 26.77 5.28 24.55
C ILE A 684 27.55 5.09 25.84
N GLN A 685 26.95 4.42 26.83
CA GLN A 685 27.51 4.19 28.16
C GLN A 685 27.36 2.73 28.60
N LEU A 686 28.47 2.14 29.04
CA LEU A 686 28.56 0.82 29.68
C LEU A 686 28.88 0.99 31.17
N SER A 687 28.25 0.17 32.03
CA SER A 687 28.58 0.17 33.46
C SER A 687 29.93 -0.50 33.73
N ALA A 688 30.60 -0.07 34.79
CA ALA A 688 31.81 -0.73 35.30
C ALA A 688 31.59 -2.22 35.62
N ASN A 689 30.37 -2.59 36.05
CA ASN A 689 29.99 -3.97 36.35
C ASN A 689 29.99 -4.83 35.09
N THR A 690 29.38 -4.36 34.00
CA THR A 690 29.31 -5.07 32.71
C THR A 690 30.70 -5.38 32.17
N VAL A 691 31.64 -4.43 32.26
CA VAL A 691 33.03 -4.64 31.81
C VAL A 691 33.79 -5.63 32.71
N LYS A 692 33.52 -5.65 34.03
CA LYS A 692 34.09 -6.65 34.95
C LYS A 692 33.49 -8.05 34.77
N GLN A 693 32.18 -8.17 34.59
CA GLN A 693 31.49 -9.45 34.36
C GLN A 693 31.99 -10.14 33.09
N ASN A 694 32.29 -9.37 32.04
CA ASN A 694 32.79 -9.86 30.76
C ASN A 694 34.34 -9.79 30.65
N SER A 695 35.05 -9.82 31.78
CA SER A 695 36.52 -9.82 31.76
C SER A 695 37.08 -11.21 31.47
N ARG A 696 38.20 -11.27 30.73
CA ARG A 696 38.98 -12.48 30.46
C ARG A 696 40.44 -12.24 30.80
N ASN A 697 41.04 -13.14 31.57
CA ASN A 697 42.43 -13.05 32.04
C ASN A 697 42.79 -11.73 32.74
N GLY A 698 41.83 -11.10 33.42
CA GLY A 698 41.97 -9.78 34.06
C GLY A 698 41.81 -8.59 33.12
N LEU A 699 41.49 -8.82 31.85
CA LEU A 699 41.42 -7.83 30.77
C LEU A 699 39.99 -7.72 30.21
N ALA A 700 39.70 -6.65 29.48
CA ALA A 700 38.48 -6.50 28.68
C ALA A 700 38.79 -5.73 27.38
N LYS A 701 38.32 -6.25 26.25
CA LYS A 701 38.51 -5.66 24.91
C LYS A 701 37.18 -5.08 24.44
N LEU A 702 37.10 -3.75 24.37
CA LEU A 702 35.92 -3.02 23.92
C LEU A 702 36.15 -2.48 22.51
N VAL A 703 35.16 -2.64 21.63
CA VAL A 703 35.09 -1.99 20.33
C VAL A 703 33.84 -1.11 20.31
N PHE A 704 33.98 0.14 19.86
CA PHE A 704 32.87 1.07 19.66
C PHE A 704 32.93 1.67 18.26
N ILE A 705 31.79 1.76 17.58
CA ILE A 705 31.72 2.31 16.22
C ILE A 705 30.49 3.21 16.06
N ILE A 706 30.64 4.38 15.44
CA ILE A 706 29.51 5.21 14.98
C ILE A 706 29.59 5.35 13.47
N TYR A 707 28.55 4.90 12.78
CA TYR A 707 28.39 5.05 11.33
C TYR A 707 27.37 6.14 11.01
N ARG A 708 27.80 7.19 10.31
CA ARG A 708 26.90 8.20 9.76
C ARG A 708 26.36 7.73 8.41
N SER A 709 25.12 8.10 8.08
CA SER A 709 24.41 7.80 6.82
C SER A 709 24.14 6.31 6.49
N LEU A 710 24.91 5.35 7.01
CA LEU A 710 24.78 3.90 6.73
C LEU A 710 23.38 3.34 7.02
N GLY A 711 22.68 3.89 8.02
CA GLY A 711 21.34 3.45 8.42
C GLY A 711 20.28 3.50 7.31
N GLN A 712 20.46 4.32 6.27
CA GLN A 712 19.52 4.40 5.14
C GLN A 712 19.58 3.17 4.20
N PHE A 713 20.62 2.34 4.30
CA PHE A 713 20.82 1.14 3.47
C PHE A 713 20.42 -0.16 4.18
N LEU A 714 20.17 -0.12 5.49
CA LEU A 714 19.76 -1.26 6.31
C LEU A 714 18.22 -1.35 6.32
N SER A 715 17.66 -2.28 5.54
CA SER A 715 16.22 -2.35 5.23
C SER A 715 15.33 -2.34 6.48
N THR A 716 14.27 -1.52 6.44
CA THR A 716 13.21 -1.47 7.47
C THR A 716 12.05 -2.44 7.20
N GLU A 717 12.13 -3.22 6.13
CA GLU A 717 11.22 -4.33 5.86
C GLU A 717 11.29 -5.36 7.01
N ASN A 718 10.14 -5.90 7.41
CA ASN A 718 9.99 -6.85 8.53
C ASN A 718 10.43 -6.35 9.93
N ALA A 719 10.61 -5.04 10.14
CA ALA A 719 11.04 -4.49 11.43
C ALA A 719 9.99 -4.69 12.56
N THR A 720 10.41 -5.18 13.74
CA THR A 720 9.50 -5.60 14.84
C THR A 720 9.02 -4.45 15.74
N ILE A 721 8.50 -3.40 15.11
CA ILE A 721 8.22 -2.10 15.75
C ILE A 721 6.82 -2.06 16.35
N LYS A 722 6.69 -1.38 17.49
CA LYS A 722 5.42 -1.17 18.20
C LYS A 722 4.81 0.16 17.78
N LEU A 723 4.00 0.16 16.72
CA LEU A 723 3.09 1.27 16.47
C LEU A 723 1.99 1.27 17.54
N GLY A 724 1.62 2.46 18.02
CA GLY A 724 0.47 2.62 18.92
C GLY A 724 -0.84 2.24 18.19
N ALA A 725 -1.81 1.73 18.94
CA ALA A 725 -3.06 1.21 18.37
C ALA A 725 -3.83 2.25 17.54
N ASP A 726 -3.70 3.54 17.86
CA ASP A 726 -4.34 4.67 17.17
C ASP A 726 -3.85 4.91 15.72
N PHE A 727 -2.81 4.20 15.27
CA PHE A 727 -2.16 4.41 13.96
C PHE A 727 -2.40 3.30 12.93
N ILE A 728 -3.16 2.25 13.29
CA ILE A 728 -3.52 1.16 12.37
C ILE A 728 -4.57 1.67 11.37
N GLY A 729 -4.10 2.25 10.26
CA GLY A 729 -4.95 2.82 9.19
C GLY A 729 -4.39 4.04 8.46
N ARG A 730 -3.17 4.50 8.77
CA ARG A 730 -2.48 5.60 8.05
C ARG A 730 -1.22 5.09 7.35
N ASN A 731 -1.08 5.38 6.05
CA ASN A 731 0.12 5.08 5.27
C ASN A 731 1.32 5.83 5.87
N SER A 732 2.08 5.14 6.72
CA SER A 732 3.23 5.68 7.44
C SER A 732 4.40 4.75 7.17
N THR A 733 5.35 5.17 6.33
CA THR A 733 6.57 4.40 6.10
C THR A 733 7.53 4.55 7.27
N ILE A 734 8.52 3.65 7.37
CA ILE A 734 9.42 3.58 8.51
C ILE A 734 10.85 3.70 8.01
N ALA A 735 11.62 4.61 8.59
CA ALA A 735 13.04 4.77 8.29
C ALA A 735 13.89 4.82 9.56
N VAL A 736 15.18 4.56 9.40
CA VAL A 736 16.20 4.79 10.42
C VAL A 736 16.48 6.30 10.48
N ASN A 737 16.10 6.96 11.57
CA ASN A 737 16.21 8.41 11.72
C ASN A 737 17.36 8.82 12.67
N SER A 738 18.41 7.99 12.76
CA SER A 738 19.62 8.26 13.52
C SER A 738 20.86 7.73 12.81
N HIS A 739 22.03 8.12 13.29
CA HIS A 739 23.26 7.36 13.02
C HIS A 739 23.16 5.96 13.64
N VAL A 740 23.92 5.00 13.11
CA VAL A 740 24.05 3.65 13.70
C VAL A 740 25.20 3.69 14.71
N ILE A 741 25.00 3.11 15.90
CA ILE A 741 26.03 3.00 16.94
C ILE A 741 26.21 1.54 17.36
N SER A 742 27.44 1.04 17.31
CA SER A 742 27.80 -0.30 17.73
C SER A 742 28.68 -0.27 18.98
N VAL A 743 28.58 -1.32 19.77
CA VAL A 743 29.41 -1.57 20.95
C VAL A 743 29.49 -3.07 21.19
N SER A 744 30.72 -3.57 21.30
CA SER A 744 30.98 -5.01 21.46
C SER A 744 32.10 -5.27 22.47
N ILE A 745 32.02 -6.42 23.15
CA ILE A 745 32.99 -6.86 24.16
C ILE A 745 33.37 -8.31 23.88
N ASN A 746 34.66 -8.55 23.59
CA ASN A 746 35.28 -9.86 23.30
C ASN A 746 34.51 -10.77 22.30
N LYS A 747 34.97 -10.81 21.04
CA LYS A 747 34.38 -11.47 19.83
C LYS A 747 34.07 -13.00 19.86
N GLU A 748 33.84 -13.64 21.01
CA GLU A 748 33.50 -15.08 21.09
C GLU A 748 32.00 -15.38 20.92
N SER A 749 31.13 -14.38 21.02
CA SER A 749 29.68 -14.58 20.84
C SER A 749 29.02 -13.34 20.24
N SER A 750 28.21 -13.53 19.19
CA SER A 750 27.60 -12.42 18.45
C SER A 750 26.52 -11.65 19.21
N ARG A 751 26.14 -12.09 20.43
CA ARG A 751 25.27 -11.35 21.36
C ARG A 751 25.67 -11.61 22.81
N VAL A 752 26.39 -10.65 23.39
CA VAL A 752 26.63 -10.59 24.83
C VAL A 752 25.39 -10.00 25.51
N TYR A 753 24.74 -10.78 26.38
CA TYR A 753 23.60 -10.31 27.19
C TYR A 753 24.08 -9.63 28.46
N LEU A 754 23.36 -8.57 28.88
CA LEU A 754 23.76 -7.70 29.98
C LEU A 754 22.80 -7.75 31.17
N THR A 755 23.36 -7.69 32.38
CA THR A 755 22.59 -7.48 33.62
C THR A 755 22.25 -6.00 33.81
N ASP A 756 23.26 -5.14 33.73
CA ASP A 756 23.10 -3.68 33.61
C ASP A 756 22.95 -3.30 32.12
N PRO A 757 21.79 -2.77 31.67
CA PRO A 757 21.56 -2.49 30.26
C PRO A 757 22.47 -1.37 29.73
N VAL A 758 22.94 -1.50 28.50
CA VAL A 758 23.68 -0.43 27.81
C VAL A 758 22.74 0.74 27.53
N LEU A 759 23.20 1.95 27.86
CA LEU A 759 22.45 3.19 27.67
C LEU A 759 23.03 3.98 26.51
N PHE A 760 22.21 4.37 25.52
CA PHE A 760 22.64 5.26 24.44
C PHE A 760 21.65 6.37 24.17
N THR A 761 22.17 7.55 23.83
CA THR A 761 21.43 8.70 23.33
C THR A 761 21.90 8.98 21.91
N LEU A 762 20.97 9.13 20.97
CA LEU A 762 21.24 9.49 19.58
C LEU A 762 20.39 10.69 19.16
N PRO A 763 20.94 11.63 18.38
CA PRO A 763 20.16 12.71 17.77
C PRO A 763 19.30 12.17 16.63
N HIS A 764 18.19 12.86 16.35
CA HIS A 764 17.38 12.61 15.15
C HIS A 764 17.99 13.32 13.94
N ILE A 765 17.96 12.68 12.76
CA ILE A 765 18.46 13.28 11.51
C ILE A 765 17.46 14.31 10.98
N ASP A 766 16.18 13.96 10.95
CA ASP A 766 15.04 14.84 10.66
C ASP A 766 14.12 14.91 11.90
N PRO A 767 14.06 16.04 12.62
CA PRO A 767 13.28 16.17 13.85
C PRO A 767 11.81 16.55 13.64
N ASP A 768 11.38 16.84 12.40
CA ASP A 768 10.08 17.48 12.11
C ASP A 768 9.14 16.60 11.26
N ASN A 769 9.65 15.79 10.32
CA ASN A 769 8.83 14.91 9.48
C ASN A 769 8.65 13.49 10.03
N TYR A 770 9.18 13.21 11.23
CA TYR A 770 9.26 11.88 11.82
C TYR A 770 8.72 11.85 13.25
N PHE A 771 7.99 10.78 13.59
CA PHE A 771 7.37 10.57 14.91
C PHE A 771 7.50 9.10 15.38
N ASN A 772 7.06 8.80 16.60
CA ASN A 772 7.10 7.46 17.22
C ASN A 772 8.50 6.81 17.24
N ALA A 773 9.43 7.40 18.01
CA ALA A 773 10.79 6.86 18.19
C ALA A 773 10.78 5.47 18.85
N ASN A 774 11.40 4.51 18.18
CA ASN A 774 11.58 3.13 18.65
C ASN A 774 13.06 2.76 18.68
N CYS A 775 13.51 2.26 19.83
CA CYS A 775 14.86 1.77 20.05
C CYS A 775 15.01 0.36 19.45
N SER A 776 15.87 0.21 18.45
CA SER A 776 16.05 -1.06 17.72
C SER A 776 17.52 -1.42 17.56
N PHE A 777 17.77 -2.69 17.28
CA PHE A 777 19.08 -3.21 16.88
C PHE A 777 19.00 -4.01 15.57
N TRP A 778 20.12 -4.12 14.85
CA TRP A 778 20.22 -4.91 13.62
C TRP A 778 20.38 -6.40 13.97
N ASN A 779 19.35 -7.19 13.70
CA ASN A 779 19.34 -8.64 13.90
C ASN A 779 19.65 -9.32 12.57
N TYR A 780 20.93 -9.61 12.32
CA TYR A 780 21.41 -10.28 11.11
C TYR A 780 21.92 -11.69 11.37
N SER A 781 22.16 -12.41 10.28
CA SER A 781 22.76 -13.75 10.23
C SER A 781 24.11 -13.68 9.52
N GLU A 782 25.19 -13.97 10.23
CA GLU A 782 26.58 -14.00 9.73
C GLU A 782 26.70 -14.81 8.42
N ARG A 783 26.08 -16.00 8.34
CA ARG A 783 26.13 -16.88 7.14
C ARG A 783 25.52 -16.27 5.87
N THR A 784 24.60 -15.30 6.00
CA THR A 784 23.88 -14.71 4.85
C THR A 784 24.12 -13.21 4.68
N MET A 785 24.73 -12.56 5.68
CA MET A 785 24.92 -11.12 5.76
C MET A 785 23.64 -10.34 5.44
N MET A 786 22.51 -10.84 5.93
CA MET A 786 21.18 -10.25 5.81
C MET A 786 20.50 -10.23 7.18
N GLY A 787 19.64 -9.24 7.42
CA GLY A 787 19.01 -9.02 8.72
C GLY A 787 17.78 -8.12 8.68
N TYR A 788 17.27 -7.79 9.87
CA TYR A 788 16.13 -6.90 10.07
C TYR A 788 16.26 -6.11 11.38
N TRP A 789 15.58 -4.98 11.49
CA TRP A 789 15.56 -4.18 12.72
C TRP A 789 14.62 -4.79 13.77
N SER A 790 15.15 -5.13 14.95
CA SER A 790 14.38 -5.71 16.05
C SER A 790 14.33 -4.80 17.27
N THR A 791 13.17 -4.73 17.94
CA THR A 791 13.01 -4.02 19.23
C THR A 791 13.28 -4.93 20.45
N GLN A 792 13.64 -6.20 20.24
CA GLN A 792 13.79 -7.18 21.33
C GLN A 792 14.95 -6.84 22.29
N GLY A 793 14.67 -6.83 23.58
CA GLY A 793 15.65 -6.48 24.62
C GLY A 793 15.92 -4.97 24.76
N CYS A 794 15.40 -4.14 23.86
CA CYS A 794 15.53 -2.69 23.90
C CYS A 794 14.28 -2.00 24.48
N LYS A 795 14.49 -0.86 25.14
CA LYS A 795 13.45 -0.03 25.77
C LYS A 795 13.75 1.45 25.53
N LEU A 796 12.68 2.22 25.27
CA LEU A 796 12.71 3.68 25.30
C LEU A 796 12.89 4.15 26.76
N VAL A 797 13.80 5.11 26.99
CA VAL A 797 14.02 5.73 28.31
C VAL A 797 13.51 7.16 28.33
N ASP A 798 13.86 7.94 27.31
CA ASP A 798 13.46 9.34 27.13
C ASP A 798 13.41 9.66 25.63
N THR A 799 12.51 10.54 25.20
CA THR A 799 12.42 10.98 23.81
C THR A 799 11.95 12.43 23.71
N ASN A 800 12.63 13.18 22.84
CA ASN A 800 12.38 14.59 22.57
C ASN A 800 12.53 14.80 21.05
N LYS A 801 11.97 15.86 20.48
CA LYS A 801 12.01 16.14 19.03
C LYS A 801 13.41 15.98 18.41
N THR A 802 14.47 16.33 19.16
CA THR A 802 15.85 16.37 18.66
C THR A 802 16.67 15.10 18.96
N ARG A 803 16.23 14.22 19.86
CA ARG A 803 17.02 13.07 20.34
C ARG A 803 16.16 12.05 21.09
N THR A 804 16.62 10.80 21.09
CA THR A 804 16.04 9.72 21.91
C THR A 804 17.13 9.01 22.70
N THR A 805 16.79 8.59 23.92
CA THR A 805 17.64 7.77 24.80
C THR A 805 17.00 6.39 25.01
N CYS A 806 17.83 5.36 24.87
CA CYS A 806 17.47 3.96 24.85
C CYS A 806 18.28 3.15 25.88
N ALA A 807 17.68 2.07 26.37
CA ALA A 807 18.33 1.05 27.20
C ALA A 807 18.15 -0.33 26.56
N CYS A 808 19.24 -1.06 26.29
CA CYS A 808 19.18 -2.42 25.73
C CYS A 808 19.91 -3.44 26.61
N SER A 809 19.35 -4.65 26.76
CA SER A 809 19.89 -5.72 27.63
C SER A 809 20.89 -6.64 26.92
N HIS A 810 21.53 -6.18 25.86
CA HIS A 810 22.53 -6.90 25.06
C HIS A 810 23.43 -5.91 24.32
N LEU A 811 24.44 -6.42 23.62
CA LEU A 811 25.40 -5.68 22.81
C LEU A 811 25.31 -6.09 21.33
N THR A 812 25.05 -5.12 20.45
CA THR A 812 24.86 -5.25 18.99
C THR A 812 24.95 -3.86 18.31
N ASN A 813 24.65 -3.78 17.01
CA ASN A 813 24.50 -2.54 16.25
C ASN A 813 23.11 -1.90 16.47
N PHE A 814 23.03 -0.68 17.00
CA PHE A 814 21.80 0.02 17.41
C PHE A 814 21.45 1.24 16.55
N ALA A 815 20.14 1.54 16.45
CA ALA A 815 19.64 2.81 15.89
C ALA A 815 18.23 3.17 16.42
N ILE A 816 17.76 4.39 16.12
CA ILE A 816 16.38 4.83 16.33
C ILE A 816 15.62 4.69 15.00
N LEU A 817 14.52 3.95 15.01
CA LEU A 817 13.57 3.95 13.88
C LEU A 817 12.37 4.82 14.23
N MET A 818 11.88 5.54 13.23
CA MET A 818 10.75 6.46 13.36
C MET A 818 9.77 6.28 12.20
N ALA A 819 8.49 6.49 12.46
CA ALA A 819 7.48 6.58 11.43
C ALA A 819 7.64 7.92 10.70
N HIS A 820 7.82 7.85 9.38
CA HIS A 820 7.77 9.01 8.51
C HIS A 820 6.30 9.39 8.27
N ARG A 821 5.98 10.68 8.35
CA ARG A 821 4.70 11.18 7.85
C ARG A 821 4.82 11.38 6.34
N GLU A 822 4.66 10.30 5.57
CA GLU A 822 4.51 10.43 4.12
C GLU A 822 3.24 11.22 3.80
N ILE A 823 3.42 12.51 3.51
CA ILE A 823 2.50 13.29 2.68
C ILE A 823 2.69 12.79 1.24
N ALA A 824 2.23 11.57 1.00
CA ALA A 824 2.37 10.89 -0.29
C ALA A 824 1.57 11.67 -1.34
N TYR A 825 2.29 12.38 -2.22
CA TYR A 825 1.77 13.44 -3.09
C TYR A 825 0.89 12.92 -4.25
N LYS A 826 -0.21 12.23 -3.93
CA LYS A 826 -1.36 12.02 -4.83
C LYS A 826 -2.26 13.26 -4.93
N ASP A 827 -2.03 14.26 -4.06
CA ASP A 827 -2.89 15.43 -3.92
C ASP A 827 -2.74 16.50 -5.00
N GLY A 828 -1.90 16.32 -6.03
CA GLY A 828 -1.89 17.21 -7.20
C GLY A 828 -3.26 17.39 -7.87
N VAL A 829 -4.17 16.40 -7.71
CA VAL A 829 -5.58 16.51 -8.15
C VAL A 829 -6.46 17.20 -7.10
N HIS A 830 -6.25 16.95 -5.80
CA HIS A 830 -7.07 17.54 -4.74
C HIS A 830 -6.72 19.01 -4.47
N GLU A 831 -5.43 19.37 -4.49
CA GLU A 831 -4.92 20.73 -4.45
C GLU A 831 -5.43 21.55 -5.65
N LEU A 832 -5.36 20.98 -6.86
CA LEU A 832 -5.92 21.60 -8.07
C LEU A 832 -7.44 21.75 -7.99
N LEU A 833 -8.17 20.71 -7.56
CA LEU A 833 -9.64 20.74 -7.47
C LEU A 833 -10.12 21.73 -6.40
N LEU A 834 -9.48 21.76 -5.23
CA LEU A 834 -9.80 22.73 -4.18
C LEU A 834 -9.46 24.16 -4.63
N THR A 835 -8.35 24.35 -5.35
CA THR A 835 -8.00 25.65 -5.97
C THR A 835 -9.06 26.07 -7.00
N VAL A 836 -9.49 25.18 -7.89
CA VAL A 836 -10.54 25.46 -8.89
C VAL A 836 -11.88 25.80 -8.23
N ILE A 837 -12.29 25.05 -7.20
CA ILE A 837 -13.53 25.35 -6.46
C ILE A 837 -13.41 26.70 -5.73
N THR A 838 -12.25 27.01 -5.15
CA THR A 838 -11.98 28.30 -4.48
C THR A 838 -12.08 29.47 -5.47
N TRP A 839 -11.39 29.38 -6.62
CA TRP A 839 -11.40 30.42 -7.64
C TRP A 839 -12.78 30.62 -8.27
N VAL A 840 -13.44 29.55 -8.71
CA VAL A 840 -14.78 29.63 -9.33
C VAL A 840 -15.82 30.11 -8.31
N GLY A 841 -15.76 29.59 -7.07
CA GLY A 841 -16.66 29.97 -5.99
C GLY A 841 -16.55 31.44 -5.60
N ILE A 842 -15.34 31.93 -5.38
CA ILE A 842 -15.09 33.35 -5.05
C ILE A 842 -15.51 34.27 -6.21
N VAL A 843 -15.23 33.91 -7.47
CA VAL A 843 -15.66 34.71 -8.62
C VAL A 843 -17.20 34.82 -8.71
N ILE A 844 -17.93 33.73 -8.42
CA ILE A 844 -19.41 33.75 -8.37
C ILE A 844 -19.89 34.61 -7.19
N SER A 845 -19.30 34.46 -6.00
CA SER A 845 -19.62 35.26 -4.80
C SER A 845 -19.41 36.76 -5.06
N LEU A 846 -18.27 37.16 -5.62
CA LEU A 846 -17.94 38.54 -5.97
C LEU A 846 -18.95 39.15 -6.95
N VAL A 847 -19.42 38.40 -7.95
CA VAL A 847 -20.48 38.86 -8.88
C VAL A 847 -21.81 39.08 -8.14
N CYS A 848 -22.23 38.13 -7.29
CA CYS A 848 -23.44 38.28 -6.48
C CYS A 848 -23.35 39.48 -5.51
N LEU A 849 -22.20 39.67 -4.85
CA LEU A 849 -21.94 40.80 -3.95
C LEU A 849 -21.89 42.13 -4.70
N ALA A 850 -21.28 42.20 -5.89
CA ALA A 850 -21.27 43.39 -6.73
C ALA A 850 -22.69 43.82 -7.14
N ILE A 851 -23.56 42.86 -7.51
CA ILE A 851 -24.98 43.12 -7.78
C ILE A 851 -25.67 43.65 -6.52
N CYS A 852 -25.45 43.05 -5.34
CA CYS A 852 -26.02 43.56 -4.08
C CYS A 852 -25.58 45.01 -3.78
N ILE A 853 -24.29 45.30 -3.90
CA ILE A 853 -23.71 46.63 -3.66
C ILE A 853 -24.31 47.64 -4.64
N PHE A 854 -24.43 47.30 -5.92
CA PHE A 854 -25.10 48.13 -6.91
C PHE A 854 -26.56 48.41 -6.51
N THR A 855 -27.33 47.37 -6.16
CA THR A 855 -28.74 47.51 -5.72
C THR A 855 -28.89 48.43 -4.50
N PHE A 856 -28.02 48.31 -3.50
CA PHE A 856 -28.10 49.15 -2.30
C PHE A 856 -27.45 50.54 -2.44
N CYS A 857 -26.71 50.82 -3.52
CA CYS A 857 -26.13 52.13 -3.80
C CYS A 857 -26.97 53.00 -4.74
N PHE A 858 -27.52 52.43 -5.82
CA PHE A 858 -28.17 53.23 -6.87
C PHE A 858 -29.67 53.48 -6.60
N PHE A 859 -30.39 52.53 -5.99
CA PHE A 859 -31.82 52.71 -5.69
C PHE A 859 -32.05 53.56 -4.42
N ARG A 860 -32.06 54.89 -4.57
CA ARG A 860 -32.38 55.86 -3.49
C ARG A 860 -33.64 55.52 -2.69
N GLY A 861 -34.65 54.91 -3.31
CA GLY A 861 -35.89 54.44 -2.65
C GLY A 861 -35.71 53.31 -1.62
N LEU A 862 -34.50 52.76 -1.45
CA LEU A 862 -34.17 51.69 -0.50
C LEU A 862 -33.27 52.15 0.67
N GLN A 863 -33.03 53.44 0.86
CA GLN A 863 -31.96 53.97 1.73
C GLN A 863 -32.28 54.00 3.25
N SER A 864 -32.55 52.83 3.84
CA SER A 864 -32.81 52.62 5.27
C SER A 864 -31.53 52.35 6.10
N ASP A 865 -31.55 52.58 7.42
CA ASP A 865 -30.47 52.22 8.34
C ASP A 865 -30.14 50.71 8.28
N ARG A 866 -31.16 49.83 8.18
CA ARG A 866 -30.96 48.38 7.95
C ARG A 866 -30.24 48.08 6.63
N ASN A 867 -30.60 48.79 5.55
CA ASN A 867 -29.94 48.61 4.26
C ASN A 867 -28.54 49.26 4.21
N THR A 868 -28.25 50.20 5.12
CA THR A 868 -26.90 50.75 5.33
C THR A 868 -25.99 49.72 5.98
N ILE A 869 -26.49 48.98 6.99
CA ILE A 869 -25.78 47.82 7.57
C ILE A 869 -25.48 46.76 6.50
N HIS A 870 -26.49 46.36 5.72
CA HIS A 870 -26.32 45.40 4.62
C HIS A 870 -25.33 45.86 3.55
N LYS A 871 -25.37 47.13 3.16
CA LYS A 871 -24.38 47.71 2.24
C LYS A 871 -22.95 47.56 2.76
N ASN A 872 -22.68 47.91 4.03
CA ASN A 872 -21.33 47.81 4.59
C ASN A 872 -20.89 46.36 4.77
N LEU A 873 -21.79 45.45 5.16
CA LEU A 873 -21.50 44.02 5.23
C LEU A 873 -21.06 43.45 3.87
N CYS A 874 -21.82 43.73 2.79
CA CYS A 874 -21.45 43.31 1.44
C CYS A 874 -20.12 43.91 0.97
N ILE A 875 -19.84 45.19 1.29
CA ILE A 875 -18.58 45.85 0.93
C ILE A 875 -17.39 45.20 1.63
N ASN A 876 -17.48 44.91 2.93
CA ASN A 876 -16.38 44.29 3.67
C ASN A 876 -16.09 42.86 3.20
N LEU A 877 -17.13 42.06 2.93
CA LEU A 877 -16.97 40.72 2.35
C LEU A 877 -16.38 40.78 0.93
N PHE A 878 -16.89 41.66 0.07
CA PHE A 878 -16.35 41.83 -1.29
C PHE A 878 -14.86 42.22 -1.29
N ILE A 879 -14.44 43.12 -0.40
CA ILE A 879 -13.03 43.51 -0.27
C ILE A 879 -12.19 42.37 0.33
N ALA A 880 -12.69 41.64 1.33
CA ALA A 880 -11.99 40.48 1.88
C ALA A 880 -11.78 39.37 0.84
N GLU A 881 -12.84 38.97 0.12
CA GLU A 881 -12.79 37.97 -0.95
C GLU A 881 -11.85 38.39 -2.11
N PHE A 882 -11.87 39.66 -2.50
CA PHE A 882 -10.99 40.20 -3.54
C PHE A 882 -9.51 40.25 -3.11
N ILE A 883 -9.22 40.63 -1.86
CA ILE A 883 -7.85 40.60 -1.32
C ILE A 883 -7.37 39.16 -1.15
N PHE A 884 -8.23 38.22 -0.76
CA PHE A 884 -7.89 36.80 -0.63
C PHE A 884 -7.43 36.23 -1.98
N LEU A 885 -8.20 36.49 -3.05
CA LEU A 885 -7.92 36.03 -4.41
C LEU A 885 -6.59 36.55 -4.99
N ILE A 886 -6.13 37.74 -4.58
CA ILE A 886 -4.93 38.40 -5.13
C ILE A 886 -3.71 38.26 -4.20
N GLY A 887 -3.92 38.21 -2.89
CA GLY A 887 -2.89 38.37 -1.87
C GLY A 887 -2.34 37.07 -1.27
N ILE A 888 -3.12 35.98 -1.23
CA ILE A 888 -2.77 34.79 -0.43
C ILE A 888 -1.45 34.12 -0.86
N ASP A 889 -1.21 34.02 -2.17
CA ASP A 889 0.00 33.40 -2.76
C ASP A 889 1.23 34.32 -2.79
N LYS A 890 1.18 35.52 -2.18
CA LYS A 890 2.24 36.54 -2.30
C LYS A 890 3.32 36.45 -1.21
N THR A 891 3.53 35.25 -0.67
CA THR A 891 4.46 34.94 0.43
C THR A 891 5.90 35.41 0.17
N LYS A 892 6.34 35.39 -1.09
CA LYS A 892 7.67 35.87 -1.52
C LYS A 892 7.92 37.38 -1.29
N TYR A 893 6.89 38.17 -1.01
CA TYR A 893 7.01 39.62 -0.80
C TYR A 893 6.92 39.99 0.69
N MET A 894 8.08 40.03 1.36
CA MET A 894 8.20 40.26 2.83
C MET A 894 7.47 41.49 3.39
N ILE A 895 7.19 42.52 2.59
CA ILE A 895 6.43 43.72 3.02
C ILE A 895 4.94 43.62 2.63
N ALA A 896 4.62 43.05 1.46
CA ALA A 896 3.24 42.98 0.99
C ALA A 896 2.43 41.88 1.71
N CYS A 897 3.07 40.76 2.06
CA CYS A 897 2.42 39.63 2.69
C CYS A 897 1.84 39.96 4.09
N PRO A 898 2.56 40.66 5.00
CA PRO A 898 1.99 41.17 6.25
C PRO A 898 0.85 42.18 6.04
N ILE A 899 0.96 43.05 5.01
CA ILE A 899 -0.08 44.04 4.70
C ILE A 899 -1.38 43.34 4.24
N PHE A 900 -1.30 42.33 3.36
CA PHE A 900 -2.47 41.55 2.96
C PHE A 900 -3.09 40.78 4.14
N ALA A 901 -2.28 40.14 4.97
CA ALA A 901 -2.77 39.46 6.18
C ALA A 901 -3.47 40.43 7.15
N GLY A 902 -2.91 41.62 7.35
CA GLY A 902 -3.49 42.68 8.19
C GLY A 902 -4.80 43.24 7.66
N LEU A 903 -4.90 43.47 6.35
CA LEU A 903 -6.14 43.91 5.70
C LEU A 903 -7.23 42.83 5.76
N LEU A 904 -6.89 41.57 5.50
CA LEU A 904 -7.83 40.45 5.60
C LEU A 904 -8.36 40.29 7.03
N HIS A 905 -7.49 40.37 8.04
CA HIS A 905 -7.88 40.37 9.46
C HIS A 905 -8.91 41.48 9.73
N PHE A 906 -8.64 42.71 9.30
CA PHE A 906 -9.56 43.84 9.46
C PHE A 906 -10.91 43.63 8.76
N PHE A 907 -10.93 43.26 7.48
CA PHE A 907 -12.18 43.16 6.72
C PHE A 907 -13.06 41.98 7.13
N PHE A 908 -12.50 40.82 7.48
CA PHE A 908 -13.29 39.71 8.03
C PHE A 908 -13.87 40.05 9.41
N LEU A 909 -13.06 40.64 10.31
CA LEU A 909 -13.55 41.05 11.63
C LEU A 909 -14.59 42.19 11.53
N ALA A 910 -14.47 43.07 10.55
CA ALA A 910 -15.50 44.06 10.22
C ALA A 910 -16.79 43.41 9.71
N ALA A 911 -16.72 42.40 8.84
CA ALA A 911 -17.92 41.67 8.39
C ALA A 911 -18.67 41.05 9.59
N PHE A 912 -17.96 40.41 10.52
CA PHE A 912 -18.56 39.94 11.79
C PHE A 912 -19.18 41.08 12.62
N ALA A 913 -18.49 42.23 12.77
CA ALA A 913 -19.02 43.37 13.51
C ALA A 913 -20.30 43.96 12.86
N TRP A 914 -20.34 44.09 11.53
CA TRP A 914 -21.52 44.56 10.80
C TRP A 914 -22.69 43.55 10.85
N MET A 915 -22.42 42.24 10.89
CA MET A 915 -23.43 41.22 11.20
C MET A 915 -23.99 41.37 12.62
N CYS A 916 -23.13 41.65 13.61
CA CYS A 916 -23.57 41.96 14.98
C CYS A 916 -24.52 43.16 15.04
N LEU A 917 -24.25 44.20 14.25
CA LEU A 917 -25.13 45.36 14.12
C LEU A 917 -26.46 45.02 13.43
N GLU A 918 -26.52 44.00 12.56
CA GLU A 918 -27.81 43.51 12.04
C GLU A 918 -28.66 42.88 13.16
N GLY A 919 -28.07 42.02 14.00
CA GLY A 919 -28.76 41.41 15.15
C GLY A 919 -29.31 42.46 16.12
N VAL A 920 -28.51 43.48 16.43
CA VAL A 920 -28.93 44.63 17.25
C VAL A 920 -30.03 45.46 16.57
N GLN A 921 -29.92 45.73 15.27
CA GLN A 921 -30.95 46.48 14.52
C GLN A 921 -32.28 45.74 14.44
N LEU A 922 -32.27 44.40 14.34
CA LEU A 922 -33.48 43.57 14.39
C LEU A 922 -34.12 43.57 15.78
N TYR A 923 -33.31 43.51 16.84
CA TYR A 923 -33.79 43.64 18.22
C TYR A 923 -34.44 45.00 18.48
N LEU A 924 -33.76 46.10 18.15
CA LEU A 924 -34.25 47.48 18.39
C LEU A 924 -35.60 47.73 17.67
N MET A 925 -35.70 47.34 16.39
CA MET A 925 -36.93 47.46 15.59
C MET A 925 -38.12 46.64 16.13
N LEU A 926 -37.87 45.68 17.04
CA LEU A 926 -38.90 44.86 17.70
C LEU A 926 -39.22 45.33 19.13
N VAL A 927 -38.49 46.33 19.65
CA VAL A 927 -38.72 46.95 20.98
C VAL A 927 -39.22 48.38 20.87
N GLU A 928 -38.74 49.14 19.89
CA GLU A 928 -39.18 50.51 19.63
C GLU A 928 -40.32 50.50 18.59
N VAL A 929 -41.56 50.73 19.05
CA VAL A 929 -42.77 50.61 18.23
C VAL A 929 -42.96 51.79 17.25
N PHE A 930 -42.33 52.94 17.54
CA PHE A 930 -42.32 54.14 16.71
C PHE A 930 -40.93 54.40 16.13
N GLU A 931 -40.86 54.87 14.89
CA GLU A 931 -39.59 55.22 14.22
C GLU A 931 -38.99 56.47 14.88
N SER A 932 -37.73 56.41 15.33
CA SER A 932 -37.06 57.58 15.91
C SER A 932 -36.62 58.55 14.83
N GLU A 933 -37.01 59.82 14.94
CA GLU A 933 -36.70 60.90 13.97
C GLU A 933 -35.20 61.09 13.69
N TYR A 934 -34.33 60.64 14.59
CA TYR A 934 -32.88 60.72 14.46
C TYR A 934 -32.26 59.41 13.95
N SER A 935 -31.69 59.43 12.75
CA SER A 935 -31.01 58.27 12.14
C SER A 935 -29.73 57.90 12.88
N ARG A 936 -29.58 56.61 13.22
CA ARG A 936 -28.53 56.09 14.12
C ARG A 936 -27.23 55.73 13.41
N LYS A 937 -27.19 55.86 12.07
CA LYS A 937 -26.06 55.54 11.18
C LYS A 937 -24.68 55.93 11.73
N LYS A 938 -24.50 57.10 12.35
CA LYS A 938 -23.21 57.54 12.92
C LYS A 938 -22.66 56.54 13.94
N TYR A 939 -23.48 56.05 14.86
CA TYR A 939 -23.08 55.08 15.88
C TYR A 939 -22.77 53.70 15.27
N TYR A 940 -23.51 53.28 14.24
CA TYR A 940 -23.22 52.03 13.52
C TYR A 940 -21.89 52.09 12.77
N TYR A 941 -21.55 53.22 12.13
CA TYR A 941 -20.24 53.39 11.49
C TYR A 941 -19.08 53.38 12.50
N VAL A 942 -19.26 54.00 13.68
CA VAL A 942 -18.27 53.93 14.77
C VAL A 942 -18.12 52.49 15.26
N ALA A 943 -19.21 51.83 15.68
CA ALA A 943 -19.15 50.48 16.23
C ALA A 943 -18.62 49.43 15.24
N GLY A 944 -19.05 49.49 13.97
CA GLY A 944 -18.72 48.50 12.94
C GLY A 944 -17.29 48.56 12.40
N TYR A 945 -16.56 49.67 12.63
CA TYR A 945 -15.17 49.83 12.14
C TYR A 945 -14.15 50.15 13.24
N LEU A 946 -14.51 50.85 14.32
CA LEU A 946 -13.58 51.15 15.41
C LEU A 946 -13.17 49.89 16.19
N PHE A 947 -14.10 48.95 16.40
CA PHE A 947 -13.79 47.69 17.08
C PHE A 947 -12.77 46.83 16.29
N PRO A 948 -12.98 46.51 15.00
CA PRO A 948 -11.97 45.83 14.20
C PRO A 948 -10.63 46.57 14.12
N ALA A 949 -10.66 47.91 13.94
CA ALA A 949 -9.44 48.72 13.88
C ALA A 949 -8.63 48.66 15.19
N THR A 950 -9.30 48.64 16.34
CA THR A 950 -8.65 48.54 17.65
C THR A 950 -7.98 47.18 17.84
N VAL A 951 -8.68 46.09 17.51
CA VAL A 951 -8.14 44.71 17.62
C VAL A 951 -6.92 44.53 16.72
N VAL A 952 -7.02 44.91 15.44
CA VAL A 952 -5.91 44.78 14.48
C VAL A 952 -4.74 45.70 14.84
N GLY A 953 -5.01 46.94 15.27
CA GLY A 953 -3.99 47.89 15.69
C GLY A 953 -3.19 47.42 16.92
N VAL A 954 -3.86 46.87 17.94
CA VAL A 954 -3.19 46.29 19.12
C VAL A 954 -2.39 45.04 18.73
N SER A 955 -2.95 44.17 17.88
CA SER A 955 -2.28 42.94 17.42
C SER A 955 -0.99 43.24 16.66
N ALA A 956 -1.03 44.20 15.73
CA ALA A 956 0.15 44.65 14.97
C ALA A 956 1.17 45.42 15.82
N ALA A 957 0.75 46.08 16.91
CA ALA A 957 1.65 46.72 17.85
C ALA A 957 2.37 45.73 18.79
N ILE A 958 1.77 44.57 19.08
CA ILE A 958 2.36 43.49 19.88
C ILE A 958 3.34 42.66 19.02
N ASP A 959 2.88 42.16 17.87
CA ASP A 959 3.74 41.41 16.95
C ASP A 959 3.29 41.58 15.49
N TYR A 960 3.96 42.48 14.77
CA TYR A 960 3.76 42.66 13.33
C TYR A 960 4.36 41.53 12.47
N LYS A 961 5.21 40.65 13.03
CA LYS A 961 5.89 39.57 12.30
C LYS A 961 5.02 38.31 12.19
N SER A 962 4.11 38.08 13.13
CA SER A 962 3.10 37.02 13.05
C SER A 962 1.96 37.31 12.03
N TYR A 963 2.06 38.38 11.25
CA TYR A 963 1.25 38.60 10.04
C TYR A 963 2.00 38.05 8.82
N GLY A 964 1.67 36.84 8.41
CA GLY A 964 2.29 36.12 7.29
C GLY A 964 2.80 34.74 7.71
N THR A 965 2.79 33.79 6.78
CA THR A 965 3.41 32.46 6.93
C THR A 965 4.13 32.07 5.64
N GLU A 966 4.98 31.05 5.70
CA GLU A 966 5.69 30.54 4.51
C GLU A 966 4.74 29.96 3.44
N LYS A 967 3.60 29.40 3.88
CA LYS A 967 2.59 28.77 3.02
C LYS A 967 1.55 29.76 2.48
N ALA A 968 1.16 30.78 3.25
CA ALA A 968 0.10 31.73 2.87
C ALA A 968 0.20 33.09 3.60
N CYS A 969 -0.25 34.16 2.94
CA CYS A 969 -0.33 35.51 3.53
C CYS A 969 -1.52 35.70 4.49
N TRP A 970 -1.47 35.00 5.62
CA TRP A 970 -2.46 35.02 6.71
C TRP A 970 -1.76 35.07 8.08
N LEU A 971 -2.51 35.15 9.18
CA LEU A 971 -1.95 35.13 10.54
C LEU A 971 -1.21 33.82 10.82
N HIS A 972 -0.13 33.90 11.60
CA HIS A 972 0.61 32.73 12.08
C HIS A 972 -0.27 31.86 13.00
N VAL A 973 -0.35 30.56 12.70
CA VAL A 973 -1.30 29.62 13.32
C VAL A 973 -0.71 28.93 14.55
N ASP A 974 0.58 28.55 14.49
CA ASP A 974 1.28 27.74 15.50
C ASP A 974 1.53 28.49 16.82
N ASN A 975 1.30 29.80 16.84
CA ASN A 975 1.44 30.67 17.99
C ASN A 975 0.06 31.08 18.53
N TYR A 976 -0.01 31.45 19.81
CA TYR A 976 -1.21 32.04 20.43
C TYR A 976 -1.74 33.31 19.72
N PHE A 977 -0.98 33.88 18.77
CA PHE A 977 -1.37 35.04 17.96
C PHE A 977 -2.70 34.86 17.22
N ILE A 978 -3.03 33.65 16.74
CA ILE A 978 -4.29 33.38 16.03
C ILE A 978 -5.55 33.67 16.89
N TRP A 979 -5.44 33.63 18.22
CA TRP A 979 -6.52 34.02 19.13
C TRP A 979 -6.90 35.49 19.07
N SER A 980 -6.04 36.37 18.52
CA SER A 980 -6.39 37.78 18.23
C SER A 980 -7.58 37.92 17.30
N PHE A 981 -7.78 36.95 16.39
CA PHE A 981 -8.93 36.88 15.50
C PHE A 981 -10.04 35.99 16.08
N ILE A 982 -9.70 34.78 16.56
CA ILE A 982 -10.69 33.80 17.02
C ILE A 982 -11.50 34.32 18.21
N GLY A 983 -10.85 34.86 19.25
CA GLY A 983 -11.53 35.32 20.47
C GLY A 983 -12.62 36.36 20.20
N PRO A 984 -12.32 37.47 19.49
CA PRO A 984 -13.31 38.45 19.06
C PRO A 984 -14.43 37.87 18.20
N VAL A 985 -14.13 36.94 17.27
CA VAL A 985 -15.14 36.30 16.43
C VAL A 985 -16.09 35.43 17.25
N THR A 986 -15.58 34.57 18.15
CA THR A 986 -16.41 33.75 19.05
C THR A 986 -17.29 34.61 19.94
N PHE A 987 -16.77 35.72 20.47
CA PHE A 987 -17.53 36.68 21.27
C PHE A 987 -18.67 37.35 20.47
N ILE A 988 -18.41 37.76 19.22
CA ILE A 988 -19.43 38.34 18.32
C ILE A 988 -20.51 37.31 17.95
N ILE A 989 -20.14 36.06 17.69
CA ILE A 989 -21.10 34.99 17.38
C ILE A 989 -22.00 34.73 18.59
N LEU A 990 -21.43 34.67 19.80
CA LEU A 990 -22.20 34.49 21.05
C LEU A 990 -23.20 35.63 21.28
N LEU A 991 -22.79 36.89 21.10
CA LEU A 991 -23.69 38.04 21.19
C LEU A 991 -24.81 37.99 20.14
N ASN A 992 -24.50 37.61 18.90
CA ASN A 992 -25.50 37.45 17.84
C ASN A 992 -26.54 36.39 18.18
N ILE A 993 -26.12 35.22 18.70
CA ILE A 993 -27.04 34.16 19.15
C ILE A 993 -27.96 34.69 20.25
N ILE A 994 -27.42 35.45 21.22
CA ILE A 994 -28.22 36.05 22.30
C ILE A 994 -29.27 37.03 21.73
N PHE A 995 -28.89 37.98 20.87
CA PHE A 995 -29.84 38.93 20.27
C PHE A 995 -30.89 38.23 19.40
N LEU A 996 -30.49 37.22 18.63
CA LEU A 996 -31.40 36.47 17.76
C LEU A 996 -32.40 35.63 18.57
N VAL A 997 -31.96 34.93 19.62
CA VAL A 997 -32.83 34.17 20.54
C VAL A 997 -33.80 35.10 21.26
N ILE A 998 -33.35 36.24 21.79
CA ILE A 998 -34.24 37.21 22.44
C ILE A 998 -35.28 37.76 21.45
N THR A 999 -34.88 38.04 20.20
CA THR A 999 -35.78 38.51 19.14
C THR A 999 -36.80 37.45 18.74
N LEU A 1000 -36.38 36.19 18.59
CA LEU A 1000 -37.26 35.03 18.36
C LEU A 1000 -38.25 34.83 19.52
N CYS A 1001 -37.79 34.82 20.77
CA CYS A 1001 -38.64 34.65 21.94
C CYS A 1001 -39.65 35.79 22.10
N LYS A 1002 -39.28 37.04 21.82
CA LYS A 1002 -40.24 38.15 21.78
C LYS A 1002 -41.20 38.02 20.61
N MET A 1003 -40.75 37.67 19.40
CA MET A 1003 -41.60 37.46 18.22
C MET A 1003 -42.66 36.37 18.47
N VAL A 1004 -42.27 35.23 19.06
CA VAL A 1004 -43.21 34.14 19.40
C VAL A 1004 -44.24 34.60 20.43
N LYS A 1005 -43.83 35.28 21.50
CA LYS A 1005 -44.77 35.84 22.49
C LYS A 1005 -45.74 36.86 21.87
N HIS A 1006 -45.22 37.79 21.07
CA HIS A 1006 -45.99 38.88 20.47
C HIS A 1006 -46.91 38.43 19.32
N SER A 1007 -46.61 37.29 18.69
CA SER A 1007 -47.44 36.67 17.64
C SER A 1007 -48.75 36.05 18.18
N ASN A 1008 -48.88 35.90 19.50
CA ASN A 1008 -50.07 35.32 20.15
C ASN A 1008 -51.06 36.37 20.68
N THR A 1009 -50.83 37.67 20.45
CA THR A 1009 -51.54 38.76 21.19
C THR A 1009 -52.12 39.87 20.30
N LEU A 1010 -52.00 39.81 18.96
CA LEU A 1010 -52.52 40.85 18.06
C LEU A 1010 -53.23 40.29 16.82
N LYS A 1011 -54.20 41.06 16.31
CA LYS A 1011 -54.90 40.80 15.04
C LYS A 1011 -53.94 40.94 13.84
N PRO A 1012 -54.22 40.24 12.71
CA PRO A 1012 -53.25 40.08 11.64
C PRO A 1012 -53.24 41.24 10.62
N ASP A 1013 -52.47 42.29 10.91
CA ASP A 1013 -51.88 43.13 9.85
C ASP A 1013 -50.77 42.35 9.14
N SER A 1014 -51.20 41.39 8.30
CA SER A 1014 -50.40 40.29 7.75
C SER A 1014 -49.10 40.74 7.09
N SER A 1015 -49.11 41.89 6.39
CA SER A 1015 -47.98 42.38 5.63
C SER A 1015 -46.75 42.78 6.48
N ARG A 1016 -46.92 43.33 7.70
CA ARG A 1016 -45.77 43.77 8.52
C ARG A 1016 -45.09 42.57 9.18
N LEU A 1017 -45.87 41.61 9.70
CA LEU A 1017 -45.35 40.43 10.38
C LEU A 1017 -44.68 39.44 9.41
N GLU A 1018 -45.20 39.25 8.19
CA GLU A 1018 -44.52 38.44 7.16
C GLU A 1018 -43.12 38.97 6.82
N ASN A 1019 -42.98 40.29 6.61
CA ASN A 1019 -41.68 40.89 6.29
C ASN A 1019 -40.69 40.69 7.45
N ILE A 1020 -41.12 40.85 8.70
CA ILE A 1020 -40.28 40.60 9.89
C ILE A 1020 -39.86 39.13 9.97
N LYS A 1021 -40.79 38.18 9.77
CA LYS A 1021 -40.45 36.73 9.73
C LYS A 1021 -39.41 36.42 8.64
N SER A 1022 -39.55 37.02 7.45
CA SER A 1022 -38.59 36.87 6.35
C SER A 1022 -37.20 37.43 6.69
N TRP A 1023 -37.11 38.53 7.44
CA TRP A 1023 -35.83 39.13 7.85
C TRP A 1023 -35.15 38.34 8.97
N VAL A 1024 -35.91 37.81 9.94
CA VAL A 1024 -35.38 36.95 11.00
C VAL A 1024 -34.86 35.62 10.44
N LEU A 1025 -35.56 35.04 9.45
CA LEU A 1025 -35.09 33.82 8.77
C LEU A 1025 -33.79 34.05 7.98
N GLY A 1026 -33.67 35.18 7.29
CA GLY A 1026 -32.43 35.57 6.59
C GLY A 1026 -31.24 35.75 7.55
N ALA A 1027 -31.44 36.48 8.66
CA ALA A 1027 -30.41 36.68 9.67
C ALA A 1027 -29.99 35.37 10.37
N PHE A 1028 -30.93 34.45 10.62
CA PHE A 1028 -30.60 33.11 11.13
C PHE A 1028 -29.77 32.30 10.13
N ALA A 1029 -30.18 32.26 8.86
CA ALA A 1029 -29.43 31.56 7.81
C ALA A 1029 -28.01 32.11 7.65
N LEU A 1030 -27.86 33.44 7.65
CA LEU A 1030 -26.59 34.14 7.50
C LEU A 1030 -25.64 33.92 8.70
N LEU A 1031 -26.17 33.95 9.93
CA LEU A 1031 -25.42 33.63 11.14
C LEU A 1031 -24.94 32.17 11.16
N CYS A 1032 -25.81 31.23 10.76
CA CYS A 1032 -25.47 29.81 10.66
C CYS A 1032 -24.41 29.56 9.57
N LEU A 1033 -24.53 30.19 8.40
CA LEU A 1033 -23.55 30.05 7.32
C LEU A 1033 -22.15 30.53 7.76
N LEU A 1034 -22.03 31.75 8.28
CA LEU A 1034 -20.71 32.28 8.67
C LEU A 1034 -20.16 31.55 9.90
N GLY A 1035 -21.00 31.20 10.87
CA GLY A 1035 -20.62 30.43 12.05
C GLY A 1035 -20.12 29.01 11.73
N LEU A 1036 -20.82 28.28 10.86
CA LEU A 1036 -20.40 26.95 10.40
C LEU A 1036 -19.11 27.03 9.55
N THR A 1037 -19.01 28.02 8.65
CA THR A 1037 -17.81 28.22 7.82
C THR A 1037 -16.56 28.28 8.68
N TRP A 1038 -16.51 29.20 9.66
CA TRP A 1038 -15.32 29.37 10.49
C TRP A 1038 -15.15 28.25 11.53
N SER A 1039 -16.21 27.54 11.91
CA SER A 1039 -16.09 26.31 12.71
C SER A 1039 -15.35 25.21 11.94
N PHE A 1040 -15.70 24.97 10.67
CA PHE A 1040 -14.98 24.02 9.82
C PHE A 1040 -13.57 24.49 9.47
N GLY A 1041 -13.34 25.81 9.34
CA GLY A 1041 -12.01 26.38 9.16
C GLY A 1041 -11.07 26.10 10.34
N LEU A 1042 -11.57 26.17 11.58
CA LEU A 1042 -10.80 25.83 12.78
C LEU A 1042 -10.54 24.31 12.92
N LEU A 1043 -11.50 23.47 12.55
CA LEU A 1043 -11.31 22.01 12.54
C LEU A 1043 -10.32 21.57 11.45
N PHE A 1044 -10.37 22.19 10.26
CA PHE A 1044 -9.38 22.00 9.21
C PHE A 1044 -7.96 22.35 9.68
N ILE A 1045 -7.80 23.50 10.36
CA ILE A 1045 -6.54 23.95 10.94
C ILE A 1045 -6.02 22.99 12.02
N ASN A 1046 -6.89 22.38 12.84
CA ASN A 1046 -6.49 21.58 14.00
C ASN A 1046 -6.25 20.09 13.69
N GLU A 1047 -6.91 19.54 12.66
CA GLU A 1047 -6.84 18.10 12.34
C GLU A 1047 -6.31 17.77 10.92
N GLU A 1048 -6.01 18.79 10.10
CA GLU A 1048 -5.51 18.68 8.72
C GLU A 1048 -6.32 17.71 7.82
N THR A 1049 -7.62 17.57 8.05
CA THR A 1049 -8.47 16.66 7.29
C THR A 1049 -8.99 17.28 5.99
N ILE A 1050 -8.71 16.61 4.87
CA ILE A 1050 -9.11 17.03 3.51
C ILE A 1050 -10.62 17.34 3.43
N VAL A 1051 -11.46 16.54 4.11
CA VAL A 1051 -12.92 16.75 4.15
C VAL A 1051 -13.31 18.12 4.72
N MET A 1052 -12.63 18.59 5.78
CA MET A 1052 -12.90 19.90 6.37
C MET A 1052 -12.46 21.03 5.44
N ALA A 1053 -11.42 20.83 4.62
CA ALA A 1053 -11.00 21.79 3.60
C ALA A 1053 -12.08 22.01 2.53
N TYR A 1054 -12.64 20.91 1.98
CA TYR A 1054 -13.73 21.00 1.01
C TYR A 1054 -14.99 21.66 1.62
N LEU A 1055 -15.36 21.30 2.85
CA LEU A 1055 -16.48 21.94 3.55
C LEU A 1055 -16.25 23.44 3.74
N PHE A 1056 -15.07 23.85 4.24
CA PHE A 1056 -14.71 25.26 4.41
C PHE A 1056 -14.80 26.05 3.10
N THR A 1057 -14.20 25.56 2.02
CA THR A 1057 -14.22 26.23 0.72
C THR A 1057 -15.63 26.32 0.12
N ILE A 1058 -16.42 25.24 0.20
CA ILE A 1058 -17.80 25.21 -0.32
C ILE A 1058 -18.70 26.18 0.46
N PHE A 1059 -18.60 26.22 1.79
CA PHE A 1059 -19.41 27.15 2.59
C PHE A 1059 -19.04 28.62 2.34
N ASN A 1060 -17.75 28.95 2.16
CA ASN A 1060 -17.33 30.30 1.74
C ASN A 1060 -17.92 30.68 0.37
N ALA A 1061 -17.78 29.80 -0.63
CA ALA A 1061 -18.24 30.06 -2.01
C ALA A 1061 -19.73 30.42 -2.13
N PHE A 1062 -20.57 29.93 -1.22
CA PHE A 1062 -22.00 30.22 -1.22
C PHE A 1062 -22.41 31.49 -0.43
N GLN A 1063 -21.52 32.15 0.33
CA GLN A 1063 -21.91 33.26 1.20
C GLN A 1063 -22.51 34.45 0.43
N GLY A 1064 -21.81 34.98 -0.59
CA GLY A 1064 -22.32 36.05 -1.44
C GLY A 1064 -23.61 35.69 -2.20
N VAL A 1065 -23.76 34.41 -2.57
CA VAL A 1065 -24.95 33.88 -3.25
C VAL A 1065 -26.17 33.90 -2.32
N PHE A 1066 -26.04 33.42 -1.08
CA PHE A 1066 -27.12 33.45 -0.09
C PHE A 1066 -27.52 34.89 0.30
N ILE A 1067 -26.55 35.79 0.45
CA ILE A 1067 -26.81 37.23 0.70
C ILE A 1067 -27.66 37.82 -0.44
N PHE A 1068 -27.28 37.57 -1.70
CA PHE A 1068 -28.06 38.00 -2.86
C PHE A 1068 -29.48 37.43 -2.87
N ILE A 1069 -29.65 36.13 -2.61
CA ILE A 1069 -30.96 35.47 -2.58
C ILE A 1069 -31.87 36.10 -1.51
N PHE A 1070 -31.44 36.18 -0.26
CA PHE A 1070 -32.31 36.64 0.83
C PHE A 1070 -32.53 38.16 0.82
N HIS A 1071 -31.52 38.98 0.52
CA HIS A 1071 -31.58 40.43 0.71
C HIS A 1071 -31.94 41.21 -0.57
N CYS A 1072 -31.67 40.64 -1.76
CA CYS A 1072 -32.03 41.25 -3.05
C CYS A 1072 -33.15 40.51 -3.78
N ALA A 1073 -33.02 39.19 -4.00
CA ALA A 1073 -33.96 38.45 -4.86
C ALA A 1073 -35.32 38.19 -4.21
N LEU A 1074 -35.36 37.76 -2.95
CA LEU A 1074 -36.59 37.45 -2.22
C LEU A 1074 -37.30 38.69 -1.65
N GLN A 1075 -36.57 39.78 -1.40
CA GLN A 1075 -37.10 40.96 -0.70
C GLN A 1075 -38.16 41.71 -1.54
N LYS A 1076 -39.43 41.63 -1.12
CA LYS A 1076 -40.62 42.21 -1.80
C LYS A 1076 -40.43 43.69 -2.20
N LYS A 1077 -39.74 44.50 -1.37
CA LYS A 1077 -39.41 45.92 -1.69
C LYS A 1077 -38.43 46.05 -2.86
N VAL A 1078 -37.37 45.24 -2.91
CA VAL A 1078 -36.32 45.30 -3.94
C VAL A 1078 -36.88 44.85 -5.29
N ARG A 1079 -37.64 43.75 -5.31
CA ARG A 1079 -38.36 43.26 -6.51
C ARG A 1079 -39.26 44.35 -7.13
N LYS A 1080 -39.88 45.20 -6.31
CA LYS A 1080 -40.74 46.29 -6.77
C LYS A 1080 -39.96 47.42 -7.46
N GLU A 1081 -38.76 47.75 -6.98
CA GLU A 1081 -37.91 48.77 -7.62
C GLU A 1081 -37.24 48.24 -8.90
N TYR A 1082 -36.78 46.98 -8.92
CA TYR A 1082 -36.39 46.30 -10.17
C TYR A 1082 -37.52 46.32 -11.20
N GLY A 1083 -38.76 45.99 -10.79
CA GLY A 1083 -39.94 46.00 -11.66
C GLY A 1083 -40.34 47.39 -12.20
N LYS A 1084 -39.90 48.48 -11.56
CA LYS A 1084 -40.00 49.84 -12.12
C LYS A 1084 -38.87 50.11 -13.13
N CYS A 1085 -37.63 49.78 -12.78
CA CYS A 1085 -36.44 49.96 -13.63
C CYS A 1085 -36.61 49.20 -14.97
N PHE A 1086 -37.15 47.97 -14.93
CA PHE A 1086 -37.49 47.19 -16.13
C PHE A 1086 -38.71 47.71 -16.93
N ARG A 1087 -39.49 48.66 -16.40
CA ARG A 1087 -40.67 49.24 -17.06
C ARG A 1087 -40.50 50.69 -17.52
N HIS A 1088 -39.46 51.39 -17.09
CA HIS A 1088 -39.11 52.74 -17.55
C HIS A 1088 -37.61 52.82 -17.82
N SER A 1089 -37.23 53.09 -19.08
CA SER A 1089 -35.86 52.99 -19.59
C SER A 1089 -34.84 54.00 -19.03
N TYR A 1090 -35.20 54.76 -18.00
CA TYR A 1090 -34.33 55.73 -17.32
C TYR A 1090 -34.24 55.39 -15.83
N CYS A 1091 -33.33 54.47 -15.51
CA CYS A 1091 -32.97 54.13 -14.12
C CYS A 1091 -31.97 55.14 -13.52
N CYS A 1092 -31.46 56.09 -14.33
CA CYS A 1092 -30.62 57.22 -13.94
C CYS A 1092 -31.18 58.52 -14.55
N GLY A 1093 -31.45 59.54 -13.72
CA GLY A 1093 -31.99 60.84 -14.14
C GLY A 1093 -31.86 61.89 -13.02
N GLY A 1094 -31.74 63.17 -13.40
CA GLY A 1094 -31.34 64.27 -12.52
C GLY A 1094 -32.46 65.01 -11.76
N LEU A 1095 -32.08 66.14 -11.15
CA LEU A 1095 -32.95 67.07 -10.41
C LEU A 1095 -33.87 67.90 -11.34
N PRO A 1096 -34.94 68.53 -10.81
CA PRO A 1096 -35.98 69.18 -11.62
C PRO A 1096 -35.66 70.64 -11.97
N THR A 1097 -36.26 71.09 -13.08
CA THR A 1097 -36.44 72.51 -13.46
C THR A 1097 -37.84 72.73 -14.04
N GLU A 1098 -38.21 73.99 -14.24
CA GLU A 1098 -39.59 74.49 -14.24
C GLU A 1098 -40.49 74.10 -15.44
N SER A 1099 -41.80 74.24 -15.21
CA SER A 1099 -42.87 74.36 -16.21
C SER A 1099 -42.64 75.52 -17.20
N PRO A 1100 -43.18 75.54 -18.45
CA PRO A 1100 -44.63 75.36 -18.66
C PRO A 1100 -45.16 74.82 -20.03
N HIS A 1101 -46.50 74.72 -20.07
CA HIS A 1101 -47.41 74.65 -21.23
C HIS A 1101 -47.52 73.38 -22.12
N SER A 1102 -48.81 73.02 -22.36
CA SER A 1102 -49.37 72.26 -23.51
C SER A 1102 -49.05 70.76 -23.65
N SER A 1103 -49.92 69.90 -24.21
CA SER A 1103 -51.39 69.97 -24.35
C SER A 1103 -52.00 68.63 -24.84
N VAL A 1104 -53.13 68.22 -24.22
CA VAL A 1104 -54.32 67.59 -24.87
C VAL A 1104 -54.22 66.18 -25.52
N LYS A 1105 -55.28 65.36 -25.31
CA LYS A 1105 -55.60 64.01 -25.89
C LYS A 1105 -54.69 62.86 -25.44
N ALA A 1106 -55.14 61.71 -24.91
CA ALA A 1106 -56.46 61.06 -24.72
C ALA A 1106 -57.02 60.17 -25.86
N SER A 1107 -56.83 58.86 -25.70
CA SER A 1107 -57.67 57.71 -26.13
C SER A 1107 -57.29 56.52 -25.21
N THR A 1108 -58.18 55.79 -24.51
CA THR A 1108 -59.37 54.99 -24.94
C THR A 1108 -58.94 53.82 -25.82
N THR A 1109 -58.96 52.56 -25.34
CA THR A 1109 -60.13 51.62 -25.30
C THR A 1109 -59.69 50.38 -24.47
N ARG A 1110 -60.40 49.69 -23.55
CA ARG A 1110 -61.83 49.50 -23.16
C ARG A 1110 -62.47 48.16 -23.62
N THR A 1111 -62.19 47.08 -22.88
CA THR A 1111 -63.02 45.85 -22.73
C THR A 1111 -62.70 45.25 -21.35
N SER A 1112 -63.59 44.95 -20.38
CA SER A 1112 -65.03 44.65 -20.29
C SER A 1112 -65.34 43.16 -20.11
N ALA A 1113 -65.42 42.70 -18.86
CA ALA A 1113 -66.15 41.51 -18.44
C ALA A 1113 -66.84 41.79 -17.08
N ARG A 1114 -68.14 41.51 -16.99
CA ARG A 1114 -69.06 41.94 -15.92
C ARG A 1114 -69.38 40.77 -14.98
N TYR A 1115 -69.40 41.01 -13.67
CA TYR A 1115 -70.26 40.29 -12.72
C TYR A 1115 -70.77 41.24 -11.64
N SER A 1116 -71.87 40.88 -10.98
CA SER A 1116 -72.82 41.86 -10.43
C SER A 1116 -73.33 41.55 -9.02
N SER A 1117 -73.53 42.61 -8.23
CA SER A 1117 -74.60 42.70 -7.24
C SER A 1117 -75.07 44.17 -7.16
N GLY A 1118 -76.32 44.40 -6.78
CA GLY A 1118 -76.87 45.75 -6.68
C GLY A 1118 -78.34 45.76 -6.28
N THR A 1119 -78.63 46.53 -5.23
CA THR A 1119 -79.94 46.97 -4.71
C THR A 1119 -79.61 48.29 -4.00
N GLN A 1120 -80.19 49.44 -4.38
CA GLN A 1120 -81.57 49.88 -4.09
C GLN A 1120 -81.87 49.89 -2.57
N ASP A 1121 -82.41 50.95 -1.95
CA ASP A 1121 -82.83 52.27 -2.45
C ASP A 1121 -82.94 53.27 -1.26
N ILE A 1122 -83.23 54.58 -1.35
CA ILE A 1122 -83.81 55.42 -2.43
C ILE A 1122 -83.29 56.88 -2.29
N HIS A 1123 -83.31 57.70 -3.35
CA HIS A 1123 -84.15 58.93 -3.47
C HIS A 1123 -84.04 59.66 -4.82
#